data_AF-A0AAV6L254-F1
#
_entry.id   AF-A0AAV6L254-F1
#
_cell.length_a   1.000
_cell.length_b   1.000
_cell.length_c   1.000
_cell.angle_alpha   90.00
_cell.angle_beta   90.00
_cell.angle_gamma   90.00
#
_symmetry.space_group_name_H-M   'P 1'
#
loop_
_entity.id
_entity.type
_entity.pdbx_description
1 polymer ?
#
loop_
_entity_poly.entity_id
_entity_poly.type
_entity_poly.pdbx_seq_one_letter_code
_entity_poly.pdbx_strand_id
1 'polypeptide(L)'
;MDCIGVRNFIAMAVSRFPNWRPHHRVADRCSSSSCMSSSLRVMARGAGNESCVAVKEGFADEEDFVKAGGSELLFVQMQQRKAMDEQSKLADKLPCITVGNAVLDLVVIGCGPAGLALAAESAKLGLSVGLIGPDLPFTNNYGVWEDEFRDLGLEGCIEHVWRDTIVYLDDSDPILIGRSYGRVSRHLLHEELLKRCVESGVSYLSSKVERIIETANGQSLIACEQNIAVPCRLATVASGAASGKLLQYEVGGPRVSVQTAYGVEVEVENNPYDPSLMVFMDYRDYVKQKVECVEAQYPTFLYAMPMSPTRVFFEETCLASKDAMPFDLLKKKLMSRLETMGVRVIKTYEEEWSYIPVGGSLPNTEQKNLAFGAAASMVHPATGYSVVRSLSEAPKYASVIANILREGHSKDKVSHTRNANISMQAWNTLWPQERKRQRAFFLFGLALILQLDIEGIREFFHTFFRLPTWMWQGFLGSTLSSADLITYAFGIVGRVRENKGKRQVRNSLLPPNDNKLDLLHVTDATEAHGLRDVELVKSVSDKPFDLLRPSARHHSLFKGTQARNTADPEKGKYTLIRDAEDFQPGTLDKPLPCFGCGIGWFSFLVGFAFPLIWYYATILYFGNYYRKDPRERAGLAASAVCAMACTVILLIVAMVLLF
;
A
#
# COMPACT_ATOMS: atom_id res chain seq x y z
N MET A 1 -35.28 -46.00 -41.82
CA MET A 1 -36.27 -45.03 -41.35
C MET A 1 -35.76 -43.67 -41.78
N ASP A 2 -36.31 -43.26 -42.92
CA ASP A 2 -36.32 -41.97 -43.63
C ASP A 2 -35.07 -41.08 -43.66
N CYS A 3 -34.46 -41.12 -44.85
CA CYS A 3 -33.58 -40.15 -45.47
C CYS A 3 -34.39 -39.05 -46.20
N ILE A 4 -33.63 -38.04 -46.70
CA ILE A 4 -33.95 -36.98 -47.69
C ILE A 4 -34.25 -35.62 -47.02
N GLY A 5 -33.56 -34.51 -47.34
CA GLY A 5 -32.82 -34.18 -48.54
C GLY A 5 -31.82 -33.02 -48.40
N VAL A 6 -31.17 -32.77 -49.53
CA VAL A 6 -29.86 -32.14 -49.73
C VAL A 6 -30.01 -31.01 -50.77
N ARG A 7 -29.02 -30.09 -50.82
CA ARG A 7 -28.66 -29.11 -51.90
C ARG A 7 -29.44 -27.77 -51.92
N ASN A 8 -28.87 -26.61 -52.29
CA ASN A 8 -27.69 -26.29 -53.10
C ASN A 8 -27.22 -24.80 -52.93
N PHE A 9 -25.96 -24.55 -53.30
CA PHE A 9 -25.30 -23.25 -53.53
C PHE A 9 -25.87 -22.45 -54.73
N ILE A 10 -25.67 -21.11 -54.77
CA ILE A 10 -24.98 -20.33 -55.84
C ILE A 10 -25.19 -18.78 -55.73
N ALA A 11 -24.05 -18.08 -55.73
CA ALA A 11 -23.60 -16.81 -56.37
C ALA A 11 -24.43 -15.49 -56.49
N MET A 12 -23.61 -14.42 -56.47
CA MET A 12 -23.80 -12.96 -56.61
C MET A 12 -24.59 -12.44 -57.83
N ALA A 13 -25.19 -11.23 -57.71
CA ALA A 13 -24.78 -9.99 -58.44
C ALA A 13 -25.89 -8.89 -58.60
N VAL A 14 -25.54 -7.65 -58.18
CA VAL A 14 -25.64 -6.35 -58.91
C VAL A 14 -26.96 -5.50 -58.97
N SER A 15 -26.81 -4.29 -58.40
CA SER A 15 -27.35 -2.93 -58.73
C SER A 15 -28.83 -2.61 -58.44
N ARG A 16 -29.22 -1.42 -57.94
CA ARG A 16 -29.10 -0.07 -58.52
C ARG A 16 -29.47 1.02 -57.50
N PHE A 17 -28.74 2.13 -57.51
CA PHE A 17 -29.18 3.45 -57.01
C PHE A 17 -30.22 4.08 -57.95
N PRO A 18 -30.93 5.15 -57.50
CA PRO A 18 -30.68 6.43 -58.16
C PRO A 18 -30.56 7.64 -57.23
N ASN A 19 -29.72 8.58 -57.71
CA ASN A 19 -29.43 9.93 -57.23
C ASN A 19 -30.60 10.90 -57.42
N TRP A 20 -30.75 11.88 -56.51
CA TRP A 20 -31.19 13.25 -56.82
C TRP A 20 -30.32 14.28 -56.05
N ARG A 21 -29.84 15.30 -56.76
CA ARG A 21 -29.12 16.55 -56.36
C ARG A 21 -29.65 17.66 -57.30
N PRO A 22 -29.31 18.96 -57.18
CA PRO A 22 -29.01 19.85 -56.04
C PRO A 22 -29.69 21.27 -56.18
N HIS A 23 -29.63 22.15 -55.15
CA HIS A 23 -29.06 23.53 -55.23
C HIS A 23 -29.36 24.47 -54.02
N HIS A 24 -28.25 25.02 -53.50
CA HIS A 24 -27.92 26.40 -53.02
C HIS A 24 -28.48 27.13 -51.78
N ARG A 25 -27.49 27.45 -50.91
CA ARG A 25 -27.22 28.65 -50.05
C ARG A 25 -28.14 28.82 -48.82
N VAL A 26 -27.64 29.08 -47.62
CA VAL A 26 -26.73 30.17 -47.18
C VAL A 26 -25.91 29.72 -45.95
N ALA A 27 -24.70 30.26 -45.83
CA ALA A 27 -23.79 30.05 -44.71
C ALA A 27 -24.24 30.77 -43.44
N ASP A 28 -24.13 30.11 -42.29
CA ASP A 28 -23.87 30.81 -41.02
C ASP A 28 -22.98 29.98 -40.10
N ARG A 29 -22.11 30.71 -39.40
CA ARG A 29 -20.96 30.22 -38.64
C ARG A 29 -21.39 29.47 -37.39
N CYS A 30 -20.78 28.30 -37.14
CA CYS A 30 -20.65 27.78 -35.78
C CYS A 30 -19.24 27.24 -35.57
N SER A 31 -18.59 27.76 -34.53
CA SER A 31 -17.20 27.53 -34.14
C SER A 31 -16.94 26.08 -33.74
N SER A 32 -15.97 25.45 -34.40
CA SER A 32 -15.35 24.20 -33.94
C SER A 32 -14.47 24.49 -32.72
N SER A 33 -14.86 23.99 -31.54
CA SER A 33 -13.98 23.90 -30.38
C SER A 33 -12.92 22.82 -30.63
N SER A 34 -11.68 23.25 -30.79
CA SER A 34 -10.50 22.40 -30.96
C SER A 34 -10.30 21.48 -29.76
N CYS A 35 -10.29 20.17 -30.02
CA CYS A 35 -9.73 19.15 -29.14
C CYS A 35 -8.23 19.42 -28.95
N MET A 36 -7.80 19.81 -27.75
CA MET A 36 -6.39 19.90 -27.42
C MET A 36 -5.86 18.49 -27.10
N SER A 37 -5.30 17.86 -28.12
CA SER A 37 -4.35 16.76 -27.99
C SER A 37 -3.07 17.28 -27.32
N SER A 38 -2.78 16.84 -26.09
CA SER A 38 -1.49 17.04 -25.45
C SER A 38 -0.43 16.19 -26.13
N SER A 39 0.27 16.74 -27.13
CA SER A 39 1.44 16.09 -27.72
C SER A 39 2.63 16.20 -26.76
N LEU A 40 3.04 15.08 -26.16
CA LEU A 40 4.35 14.96 -25.52
C LEU A 40 5.43 15.06 -26.60
N ARG A 41 6.18 16.18 -26.60
CA ARG A 41 7.31 16.38 -27.50
C ARG A 41 8.60 16.06 -26.74
N VAL A 42 9.18 14.88 -26.99
CA VAL A 42 10.49 14.49 -26.46
C VAL A 42 11.56 15.25 -27.23
N MET A 43 12.32 16.13 -26.56
CA MET A 43 13.61 16.60 -27.05
C MET A 43 14.71 16.00 -26.18
N ALA A 44 15.59 15.22 -26.79
CA ALA A 44 16.85 14.81 -26.19
C ALA A 44 17.87 15.95 -26.30
N ARG A 45 18.37 16.44 -25.16
CA ARG A 45 19.63 17.19 -25.09
C ARG A 45 20.37 16.85 -23.79
N GLY A 46 21.57 16.30 -23.99
CA GLY A 46 22.81 16.60 -23.25
C GLY A 46 22.86 16.30 -21.76
N ALA A 47 23.72 15.33 -21.41
CA ALA A 47 24.07 14.95 -20.05
C ALA A 47 24.50 16.12 -19.16
N GLY A 48 23.92 16.17 -17.96
CA GLY A 48 24.31 17.03 -16.84
C GLY A 48 23.70 16.46 -15.56
N ASN A 49 24.55 16.04 -14.64
CA ASN A 49 24.24 15.20 -13.49
C ASN A 49 23.68 16.07 -12.33
N GLU A 50 22.38 16.33 -12.31
CA GLU A 50 21.67 16.88 -11.15
C GLU A 50 20.27 16.24 -11.04
N SER A 51 20.01 15.52 -9.94
CA SER A 51 18.71 14.87 -9.70
C SER A 51 17.65 15.91 -9.32
N CYS A 52 17.10 16.59 -10.32
CA CYS A 52 15.84 17.31 -10.16
C CYS A 52 14.69 16.31 -10.35
N VAL A 53 14.13 15.82 -9.23
CA VAL A 53 12.89 15.05 -9.24
C VAL A 53 11.77 16.01 -9.66
N ALA A 54 11.49 16.07 -10.96
CA ALA A 54 10.29 16.68 -11.48
C ALA A 54 9.10 15.85 -10.98
N VAL A 55 8.47 16.28 -9.89
CA VAL A 55 7.19 15.73 -9.44
C VAL A 55 6.21 15.86 -10.60
N LYS A 56 5.84 14.71 -11.18
CA LYS A 56 4.93 14.63 -12.33
C LYS A 56 3.65 15.40 -11.97
N GLU A 57 3.30 16.39 -12.80
CA GLU A 57 2.20 17.32 -12.54
C GLU A 57 0.95 16.58 -12.05
N GLY A 58 0.41 17.01 -10.90
CA GLY A 58 -0.86 16.49 -10.41
C GLY A 58 -0.79 15.38 -9.35
N PHE A 59 0.36 15.11 -8.73
CA PHE A 59 0.48 14.30 -7.50
C PHE A 59 1.09 15.11 -6.36
N ALA A 60 0.86 14.71 -5.11
CA ALA A 60 1.42 15.43 -3.96
C ALA A 60 2.93 15.24 -3.83
N ASP A 61 3.40 14.02 -4.06
CA ASP A 61 4.80 13.61 -4.01
C ASP A 61 5.02 12.33 -4.85
N GLU A 62 6.23 11.79 -4.82
CA GLU A 62 6.59 10.56 -5.53
C GLU A 62 5.84 9.32 -4.99
N GLU A 63 5.59 9.25 -3.67
CA GLU A 63 4.88 8.12 -3.07
C GLU A 63 3.40 8.12 -3.51
N ASP A 64 2.78 9.29 -3.58
CA ASP A 64 1.43 9.50 -4.11
C ASP A 64 1.34 9.13 -5.61
N PHE A 65 2.37 9.46 -6.41
CA PHE A 65 2.47 9.04 -7.80
C PHE A 65 2.54 7.51 -7.94
N VAL A 66 3.35 6.83 -7.11
CA VAL A 66 3.41 5.36 -7.11
C VAL A 66 2.07 4.77 -6.67
N LYS A 67 1.45 5.27 -5.59
CA LYS A 67 0.11 4.84 -5.16
C LYS A 67 -0.95 4.97 -6.25
N ALA A 68 -0.79 5.92 -7.17
CA ALA A 68 -1.73 6.15 -8.27
C ALA A 68 -1.56 5.21 -9.47
N GLY A 69 -0.47 4.43 -9.53
CA GLY A 69 -0.15 3.57 -10.66
C GLY A 69 1.32 3.64 -11.10
N GLY A 70 2.06 4.66 -10.67
CA GLY A 70 3.48 4.80 -11.00
C GLY A 70 3.74 4.76 -12.51
N SER A 71 4.69 3.92 -12.94
CA SER A 71 4.98 3.69 -14.36
C SER A 71 3.78 3.17 -15.16
N GLU A 72 2.86 2.47 -14.50
CA GLU A 72 1.70 1.81 -15.11
C GLU A 72 0.41 2.63 -15.04
N LEU A 73 0.50 3.93 -14.67
CA LEU A 73 -0.66 4.82 -14.48
C LEU A 73 -1.65 4.80 -15.64
N LEU A 74 -1.18 4.67 -16.89
CA LEU A 74 -2.05 4.59 -18.07
C LEU A 74 -2.99 3.39 -18.01
N PHE A 75 -2.47 2.20 -17.68
CA PHE A 75 -3.27 0.98 -17.55
C PHE A 75 -4.24 1.05 -16.38
N VAL A 76 -3.82 1.65 -15.25
CA VAL A 76 -4.70 1.90 -14.10
C VAL A 76 -5.87 2.81 -14.50
N GLN A 77 -5.62 3.85 -15.29
CA GLN A 77 -6.68 4.73 -15.79
C GLN A 77 -7.58 4.03 -16.80
N MET A 78 -7.04 3.14 -17.64
CA MET A 78 -7.83 2.31 -18.56
C MET A 78 -8.76 1.37 -17.78
N GLN A 79 -8.23 0.69 -16.76
CA GLN A 79 -9.00 -0.17 -15.86
C GLN A 79 -10.11 0.61 -15.15
N GLN A 80 -9.82 1.81 -14.65
CA GLN A 80 -10.80 2.67 -13.95
C GLN A 80 -11.93 3.18 -14.85
N ARG A 81 -11.70 3.28 -16.17
CA ARG A 81 -12.65 3.85 -17.15
C ARG A 81 -13.35 2.79 -18.00
N LYS A 82 -13.20 1.51 -17.68
CA LYS A 82 -13.96 0.44 -18.36
C LYS A 82 -15.46 0.71 -18.25
N ALA A 83 -16.17 0.43 -19.34
CA ALA A 83 -17.62 0.51 -19.35
C ALA A 83 -18.21 -0.63 -18.50
N MET A 84 -19.18 -0.28 -17.66
CA MET A 84 -19.97 -1.22 -16.85
C MET A 84 -21.45 -0.90 -17.06
N ASP A 85 -22.02 -1.49 -18.12
CA ASP A 85 -23.34 -1.08 -18.64
C ASP A 85 -24.51 -1.34 -17.68
N GLU A 86 -24.34 -2.26 -16.73
CA GLU A 86 -25.37 -2.62 -15.74
C GLU A 86 -25.37 -1.70 -14.51
N GLN A 87 -24.33 -0.88 -14.29
CA GLN A 87 -24.22 -0.07 -13.08
C GLN A 87 -25.15 1.16 -13.13
N SER A 88 -26.01 1.32 -12.13
CA SER A 88 -26.83 2.53 -12.01
C SER A 88 -25.96 3.75 -11.69
N LYS A 89 -26.37 4.94 -12.14
CA LYS A 89 -25.73 6.19 -11.73
C LYS A 89 -26.17 6.60 -10.34
N LEU A 90 -25.23 7.12 -9.56
CA LEU A 90 -25.49 7.62 -8.21
C LEU A 90 -26.47 8.80 -8.23
N ALA A 91 -26.31 9.72 -9.19
CA ALA A 91 -27.16 10.90 -9.34
C ALA A 91 -28.61 10.59 -9.70
N ASP A 92 -28.89 9.40 -10.25
CA ASP A 92 -30.26 9.00 -10.60
C ASP A 92 -31.04 8.52 -9.37
N LYS A 93 -30.34 8.07 -8.31
CA LYS A 93 -30.97 7.49 -7.10
C LYS A 93 -30.79 8.33 -5.84
N LEU A 94 -29.72 9.12 -5.74
CA LEU A 94 -29.42 9.93 -4.56
C LEU A 94 -29.81 11.40 -4.78
N PRO A 95 -30.39 12.08 -3.77
CA PRO A 95 -30.69 13.50 -3.86
C PRO A 95 -29.40 14.32 -3.99
N CYS A 96 -29.46 15.39 -4.78
CA CYS A 96 -28.33 16.30 -4.94
C CYS A 96 -28.01 17.03 -3.62
N ILE A 97 -26.73 17.25 -3.34
CA ILE A 97 -26.31 18.15 -2.25
C ILE A 97 -26.80 19.57 -2.59
N THR A 98 -27.71 20.12 -1.79
CA THR A 98 -28.13 21.52 -1.91
C THR A 98 -26.97 22.46 -1.62
N VAL A 99 -26.44 23.09 -2.66
CA VAL A 99 -25.38 24.10 -2.56
C VAL A 99 -25.97 25.37 -1.92
N GLY A 100 -25.62 25.63 -0.65
CA GLY A 100 -26.13 26.74 0.15
C GLY A 100 -25.47 26.79 1.54
N ASN A 101 -25.97 27.64 2.45
CA ASN A 101 -25.40 27.82 3.80
C ASN A 101 -25.64 26.64 4.76
N ALA A 102 -26.29 25.56 4.33
CA ALA A 102 -26.54 24.40 5.18
C ALA A 102 -25.24 23.61 5.37
N VAL A 103 -24.75 23.57 6.61
CA VAL A 103 -23.53 22.85 6.98
C VAL A 103 -23.88 21.38 7.21
N LEU A 104 -23.25 20.48 6.46
CA LEU A 104 -23.39 19.04 6.66
C LEU A 104 -22.61 18.57 7.90
N ASP A 105 -23.07 17.51 8.54
CA ASP A 105 -22.33 16.88 9.63
C ASP A 105 -21.06 16.20 9.12
N LEU A 106 -21.19 15.46 8.02
CA LEU A 106 -20.09 14.71 7.42
C LEU A 106 -20.12 14.81 5.90
N VAL A 107 -18.95 15.06 5.31
CA VAL A 107 -18.73 14.81 3.89
C VAL A 107 -17.78 13.62 3.72
N VAL A 108 -18.19 12.63 2.94
CA VAL A 108 -17.37 11.50 2.51
C VAL A 108 -16.91 11.74 1.08
N ILE A 109 -15.60 11.79 0.86
CA ILE A 109 -14.99 12.08 -0.44
C ILE A 109 -14.54 10.78 -1.09
N GLY A 110 -15.16 10.39 -2.20
CA GLY A 110 -14.88 9.15 -2.92
C GLY A 110 -16.06 8.18 -2.91
N CYS A 111 -16.43 7.71 -4.10
CA CYS A 111 -17.64 6.91 -4.33
C CYS A 111 -17.38 5.42 -4.50
N GLY A 112 -16.20 4.93 -4.07
CA GLY A 112 -15.90 3.49 -4.06
C GLY A 112 -16.61 2.73 -2.94
N PRO A 113 -16.40 1.40 -2.82
CA PRO A 113 -17.09 0.58 -1.83
C PRO A 113 -16.95 1.09 -0.38
N ALA A 114 -15.74 1.53 0.01
CA ALA A 114 -15.49 2.07 1.34
C ALA A 114 -16.23 3.40 1.60
N GLY A 115 -16.33 4.25 0.59
CA GLY A 115 -16.99 5.55 0.69
C GLY A 115 -18.51 5.42 0.79
N LEU A 116 -19.11 4.59 -0.07
CA LEU A 116 -20.56 4.29 0.01
C LEU A 116 -20.93 3.65 1.34
N ALA A 117 -20.16 2.65 1.80
CA ALA A 117 -20.42 2.00 3.08
C ALA A 117 -20.33 2.97 4.26
N LEU A 118 -19.27 3.78 4.33
CA LEU A 118 -19.14 4.76 5.40
C LEU A 118 -20.25 5.82 5.35
N ALA A 119 -20.63 6.30 4.16
CA ALA A 119 -21.68 7.29 4.01
C ALA A 119 -23.04 6.74 4.49
N ALA A 120 -23.41 5.53 4.06
CA ALA A 120 -24.64 4.86 4.47
C ALA A 120 -24.69 4.63 5.99
N GLU A 121 -23.65 4.02 6.57
CA GLU A 121 -23.59 3.75 8.02
C GLU A 121 -23.61 5.05 8.85
N SER A 122 -22.99 6.13 8.37
CA SER A 122 -23.01 7.44 9.04
C SER A 122 -24.40 8.08 8.99
N ALA A 123 -25.08 8.03 7.84
CA ALA A 123 -26.41 8.61 7.66
C ALA A 123 -27.48 7.83 8.45
N LYS A 124 -27.35 6.50 8.52
CA LYS A 124 -28.19 5.61 9.35
C LYS A 124 -28.17 5.97 10.84
N LEU A 125 -27.09 6.61 11.32
CA LEU A 125 -26.96 7.11 12.68
C LEU A 125 -27.54 8.53 12.87
N GLY A 126 -28.24 9.06 11.86
CA GLY A 126 -28.93 10.34 11.88
C GLY A 126 -28.05 11.54 11.53
N LEU A 127 -26.86 11.34 10.95
CA LEU A 127 -26.02 12.43 10.48
C LEU A 127 -26.50 12.95 9.12
N SER A 128 -26.39 14.26 8.90
CA SER A 128 -26.51 14.83 7.56
C SER A 128 -25.23 14.56 6.75
N VAL A 129 -25.31 13.64 5.78
CA VAL A 129 -24.14 13.14 5.03
C VAL A 129 -24.20 13.55 3.56
N GLY A 130 -23.10 14.11 3.08
CA GLY A 130 -22.84 14.34 1.65
C GLY A 130 -21.74 13.41 1.13
N LEU A 131 -22.03 12.68 0.05
CA LEU A 131 -21.07 11.92 -0.73
C LEU A 131 -20.61 12.77 -1.91
N ILE A 132 -19.30 12.99 -2.05
CA ILE A 132 -18.74 13.81 -3.13
C ILE A 132 -17.67 13.02 -3.86
N GLY A 133 -17.79 12.92 -5.18
CA GLY A 133 -16.79 12.29 -6.03
C GLY A 133 -17.31 12.00 -7.42
N PRO A 134 -16.41 11.71 -8.38
CA PRO A 134 -16.83 11.24 -9.69
C PRO A 134 -17.55 9.89 -9.58
N ASP A 135 -18.63 9.72 -10.34
CA ASP A 135 -19.40 8.49 -10.45
C ASP A 135 -18.67 7.48 -11.35
N LEU A 136 -17.66 6.83 -10.77
CA LEU A 136 -16.82 5.87 -11.48
C LEU A 136 -17.32 4.44 -11.28
N PRO A 137 -17.26 3.60 -12.32
CA PRO A 137 -17.70 2.22 -12.23
C PRO A 137 -16.82 1.37 -11.31
N PHE A 138 -17.40 0.34 -10.71
CA PHE A 138 -16.65 -0.70 -10.02
C PHE A 138 -16.09 -1.66 -11.07
N THR A 139 -14.81 -1.52 -11.40
CA THR A 139 -14.22 -2.26 -12.54
C THR A 139 -13.33 -3.43 -12.13
N ASN A 140 -12.79 -3.42 -10.91
CA ASN A 140 -11.89 -4.49 -10.45
C ASN A 140 -12.68 -5.74 -10.05
N ASN A 141 -12.15 -6.92 -10.37
CA ASN A 141 -12.68 -8.18 -9.85
C ASN A 141 -12.28 -8.34 -8.38
N TYR A 142 -13.23 -8.74 -7.55
CA TYR A 142 -12.99 -8.99 -6.14
C TYR A 142 -13.20 -10.46 -5.82
N GLY A 143 -12.14 -11.06 -5.28
CA GLY A 143 -12.19 -12.36 -4.62
C GLY A 143 -12.39 -12.19 -3.12
N VAL A 144 -13.28 -12.97 -2.51
CA VAL A 144 -13.61 -12.88 -1.08
C VAL A 144 -13.83 -14.26 -0.47
N TRP A 145 -13.57 -14.41 0.82
CA TRP A 145 -14.02 -15.59 1.55
C TRP A 145 -15.53 -15.53 1.73
N GLU A 146 -16.23 -16.62 1.40
CA GLU A 146 -17.71 -16.64 1.39
C GLU A 146 -18.29 -16.32 2.77
N ASP A 147 -17.67 -16.86 3.82
CA ASP A 147 -18.09 -16.64 5.21
C ASP A 147 -17.99 -15.18 5.64
N GLU A 148 -16.95 -14.47 5.21
CA GLU A 148 -16.77 -13.05 5.55
C GLU A 148 -17.83 -12.16 4.90
N PHE A 149 -18.25 -12.47 3.68
CA PHE A 149 -19.33 -11.73 3.02
C PHE A 149 -20.70 -12.05 3.60
N ARG A 150 -20.94 -13.32 3.96
CA ARG A 150 -22.15 -13.74 4.66
C ARG A 150 -22.29 -13.06 6.02
N ASP A 151 -21.20 -12.93 6.78
CA ASP A 151 -21.21 -12.23 8.06
C ASP A 151 -21.53 -10.73 7.93
N LEU A 152 -21.30 -10.16 6.75
CA LEU A 152 -21.66 -8.77 6.40
C LEU A 152 -23.07 -8.63 5.81
N GLY A 153 -23.81 -9.73 5.63
CA GLY A 153 -25.08 -9.76 4.92
C GLY A 153 -24.94 -9.38 3.44
N LEU A 154 -23.84 -9.77 2.81
CA LEU A 154 -23.48 -9.48 1.41
C LEU A 154 -23.34 -10.76 0.58
N GLU A 155 -23.80 -11.91 1.06
CA GLU A 155 -23.78 -13.17 0.32
C GLU A 155 -24.52 -13.07 -1.02
N GLY A 156 -25.59 -12.26 -1.09
CA GLY A 156 -26.33 -11.99 -2.32
C GLY A 156 -25.54 -11.18 -3.36
N CYS A 157 -24.37 -10.64 -3.00
CA CYS A 157 -23.48 -9.94 -3.93
C CYS A 157 -22.44 -10.86 -4.57
N ILE A 158 -22.39 -12.15 -4.22
CA ILE A 158 -21.44 -13.11 -4.78
C ILE A 158 -22.07 -13.76 -6.02
N GLU A 159 -21.44 -13.62 -7.19
CA GLU A 159 -21.94 -14.22 -8.44
C GLU A 159 -21.55 -15.69 -8.61
N HIS A 160 -20.46 -16.10 -7.98
CA HIS A 160 -19.97 -17.47 -8.07
C HIS A 160 -19.22 -17.86 -6.80
N VAL A 161 -19.49 -19.07 -6.31
CA VAL A 161 -18.86 -19.65 -5.12
C VAL A 161 -18.22 -20.98 -5.48
N TRP A 162 -16.93 -21.11 -5.18
CA TRP A 162 -16.21 -22.37 -5.17
C TRP A 162 -16.26 -22.98 -3.78
N ARG A 163 -16.50 -24.28 -3.71
CA ARG A 163 -16.70 -24.98 -2.42
C ARG A 163 -15.41 -25.06 -1.61
N ASP A 164 -14.27 -25.02 -2.28
CA ASP A 164 -12.96 -25.05 -1.65
C ASP A 164 -11.92 -24.27 -2.47
N THR A 165 -10.80 -23.96 -1.84
CA THR A 165 -9.63 -23.32 -2.42
C THR A 165 -8.45 -24.28 -2.48
N ILE A 166 -7.67 -24.19 -3.56
CA ILE A 166 -6.52 -25.04 -3.81
C ILE A 166 -5.28 -24.21 -4.11
N VAL A 167 -4.12 -24.67 -3.62
CA VAL A 167 -2.82 -24.05 -3.83
C VAL A 167 -1.84 -25.06 -4.42
N TYR A 168 -1.24 -24.73 -5.56
CA TYR A 168 -0.16 -25.47 -6.19
C TYR A 168 1.15 -24.72 -5.95
N LEU A 169 2.10 -25.33 -5.24
CA LEU A 169 3.39 -24.70 -4.97
C LEU A 169 4.45 -25.18 -5.97
N ASP A 170 4.46 -26.48 -6.24
CA ASP A 170 5.31 -27.17 -7.21
C ASP A 170 4.52 -28.37 -7.78
N ASP A 171 5.21 -29.29 -8.46
CA ASP A 171 4.59 -30.46 -9.09
C ASP A 171 4.21 -31.58 -8.08
N SER A 172 4.38 -31.34 -6.78
CA SER A 172 3.90 -32.23 -5.71
C SER A 172 2.40 -32.08 -5.48
N ASP A 173 1.87 -32.84 -4.52
CA ASP A 173 0.46 -32.77 -4.15
C ASP A 173 0.04 -31.34 -3.73
N PRO A 174 -1.06 -30.82 -4.30
CA PRO A 174 -1.55 -29.49 -3.95
C PRO A 174 -2.09 -29.45 -2.52
N ILE A 175 -2.17 -28.23 -1.98
CA ILE A 175 -2.75 -27.97 -0.65
C ILE A 175 -4.21 -27.56 -0.85
N LEU A 176 -5.14 -28.38 -0.35
CA LEU A 176 -6.53 -27.98 -0.16
C LEU A 176 -6.65 -27.16 1.13
N ILE A 177 -7.28 -26.00 1.02
CA ILE A 177 -7.37 -25.01 2.10
C ILE A 177 -8.55 -25.33 3.05
N GLY A 178 -9.60 -25.96 2.55
CA GLY A 178 -10.82 -26.25 3.29
C GLY A 178 -11.68 -25.01 3.56
N ARG A 179 -11.66 -24.00 2.67
CA ARG A 179 -12.45 -22.77 2.82
C ARG A 179 -13.03 -22.33 1.48
N SER A 180 -14.33 -22.06 1.47
CA SER A 180 -15.04 -21.59 0.29
C SER A 180 -14.65 -20.16 -0.06
N TYR A 181 -14.63 -19.88 -1.36
CA TYR A 181 -14.22 -18.60 -1.91
C TYR A 181 -15.22 -18.15 -2.96
N GLY A 182 -15.42 -16.84 -3.07
CA GLY A 182 -16.41 -16.25 -3.95
C GLY A 182 -15.84 -15.16 -4.82
N ARG A 183 -16.35 -15.06 -6.05
CA ARG A 183 -16.17 -13.89 -6.91
C ARG A 183 -17.37 -12.97 -6.70
N VAL A 184 -17.09 -11.72 -6.38
CA VAL A 184 -18.13 -10.71 -6.13
C VAL A 184 -18.64 -10.16 -7.45
N SER A 185 -19.96 -10.07 -7.61
CA SER A 185 -20.57 -9.30 -8.67
C SER A 185 -20.36 -7.81 -8.41
N ARG A 186 -19.61 -7.17 -9.31
CA ARG A 186 -19.36 -5.72 -9.26
C ARG A 186 -20.67 -4.91 -9.28
N HIS A 187 -21.61 -5.35 -10.12
CA HIS A 187 -22.94 -4.75 -10.23
C HIS A 187 -23.75 -4.92 -8.93
N LEU A 188 -23.92 -6.15 -8.43
CA LEU A 188 -24.74 -6.38 -7.23
C LEU A 188 -24.16 -5.70 -5.99
N LEU A 189 -22.83 -5.70 -5.83
CA LEU A 189 -22.18 -4.97 -4.74
C LEU A 189 -22.45 -3.46 -4.83
N HIS A 190 -22.32 -2.87 -6.03
CA HIS A 190 -22.62 -1.46 -6.23
C HIS A 190 -24.08 -1.14 -5.89
N GLU A 191 -25.02 -1.91 -6.42
CA GLU A 191 -26.46 -1.69 -6.19
C GLU A 191 -26.85 -1.85 -4.73
N GLU A 192 -26.30 -2.84 -4.03
CA GLU A 192 -26.57 -3.04 -2.60
C GLU A 192 -26.01 -1.88 -1.75
N LEU A 193 -24.79 -1.40 -2.03
CA LEU A 193 -24.24 -0.25 -1.32
C LEU A 193 -24.97 1.06 -1.64
N LEU A 194 -25.37 1.26 -2.90
CA LEU A 194 -26.20 2.40 -3.32
C LEU A 194 -27.57 2.37 -2.65
N LYS A 195 -28.22 1.20 -2.61
CA LYS A 195 -29.50 1.00 -1.90
C LYS A 195 -29.38 1.40 -0.43
N ARG A 196 -28.33 0.97 0.27
CA ARG A 196 -28.08 1.38 1.67
C ARG A 196 -27.93 2.89 1.82
N CYS A 197 -27.26 3.57 0.88
CA CYS A 197 -27.16 5.03 0.85
C CYS A 197 -28.53 5.70 0.66
N VAL A 198 -29.36 5.19 -0.25
CA VAL A 198 -30.72 5.71 -0.50
C VAL A 198 -31.60 5.56 0.74
N GLU A 199 -31.65 4.36 1.32
CA GLU A 199 -32.44 4.05 2.51
C GLU A 199 -32.03 4.88 3.73
N SER A 200 -30.75 5.26 3.80
CA SER A 200 -30.20 6.07 4.90
C SER A 200 -30.28 7.58 4.66
N GLY A 201 -30.67 8.04 3.46
CA GLY A 201 -30.80 9.47 3.14
C GLY A 201 -29.50 10.21 2.82
N VAL A 202 -28.52 9.53 2.21
CA VAL A 202 -27.26 10.16 1.76
C VAL A 202 -27.54 11.11 0.59
N SER A 203 -26.94 12.31 0.62
CA SER A 203 -26.96 13.24 -0.52
C SER A 203 -25.68 13.13 -1.35
N TYR A 204 -25.74 13.44 -2.64
CA TYR A 204 -24.65 13.21 -3.59
C TYR A 204 -24.30 14.44 -4.44
N LEU A 205 -23.01 14.62 -4.72
CA LEU A 205 -22.50 15.58 -5.70
C LEU A 205 -21.44 14.92 -6.59
N SER A 206 -21.76 14.81 -7.89
CA SER A 206 -20.82 14.37 -8.92
C SER A 206 -19.81 15.47 -9.26
N SER A 207 -18.79 15.59 -8.43
CA SER A 207 -17.68 16.52 -8.67
C SER A 207 -16.38 15.97 -8.10
N LYS A 208 -15.26 16.33 -8.73
CA LYS A 208 -13.94 16.12 -8.14
C LYS A 208 -13.70 17.15 -7.04
N VAL A 209 -13.10 16.70 -5.93
CA VAL A 209 -12.63 17.57 -4.85
C VAL A 209 -11.20 18.01 -5.14
N GLU A 210 -10.95 19.31 -5.09
CA GLU A 210 -9.62 19.89 -5.31
C GLU A 210 -8.86 20.09 -3.99
N ARG A 211 -9.56 20.52 -2.93
CA ARG A 211 -8.96 20.84 -1.64
C ARG A 211 -9.98 20.79 -0.51
N ILE A 212 -9.47 20.60 0.71
CA ILE A 212 -10.23 20.72 1.96
C ILE A 212 -9.65 21.92 2.70
N ILE A 213 -10.46 22.96 2.91
CA ILE A 213 -10.05 24.19 3.59
C ILE A 213 -10.65 24.21 4.99
N GLU A 214 -9.83 24.51 5.99
CA GLU A 214 -10.33 24.80 7.33
C GLU A 214 -10.81 26.25 7.42
N THR A 215 -12.03 26.45 7.91
CA THR A 215 -12.58 27.80 8.14
C THR A 215 -12.27 28.28 9.55
N ALA A 216 -12.32 29.60 9.76
CA ALA A 216 -12.06 30.22 11.07
C ALA A 216 -12.97 29.70 12.20
N ASN A 217 -14.14 29.15 11.85
CA ASN A 217 -15.12 28.61 12.79
C ASN A 217 -14.86 27.13 13.13
N GLY A 218 -13.74 26.56 12.68
CA GLY A 218 -13.40 25.16 12.91
C GLY A 218 -14.20 24.16 12.05
N GLN A 219 -14.94 24.63 11.04
CA GLN A 219 -15.59 23.78 10.03
C GLN A 219 -14.63 23.48 8.88
N SER A 220 -14.98 22.50 8.05
CA SER A 220 -14.29 22.19 6.80
C SER A 220 -15.12 22.70 5.62
N LEU A 221 -14.44 23.26 4.61
CA LEU A 221 -15.04 23.67 3.35
C LEU A 221 -14.45 22.80 2.23
N ILE A 222 -15.29 22.00 1.60
CA ILE A 222 -14.89 21.12 0.51
C ILE A 222 -14.97 21.90 -0.79
N ALA A 223 -13.81 22.30 -1.31
CA ALA A 223 -13.73 23.01 -2.58
C ALA A 223 -13.63 21.98 -3.71
N CYS A 224 -14.64 22.01 -4.58
CA CYS A 224 -14.80 21.13 -5.71
C CYS A 224 -14.47 21.87 -7.02
N GLU A 225 -14.34 21.13 -8.11
CA GLU A 225 -14.31 21.71 -9.45
C GLU A 225 -15.53 22.63 -9.70
N GLN A 226 -15.43 23.50 -10.70
CA GLN A 226 -16.49 24.45 -11.08
C GLN A 226 -16.84 25.47 -9.97
N ASN A 227 -15.91 25.73 -9.05
CA ASN A 227 -16.05 26.66 -7.92
C ASN A 227 -17.21 26.33 -6.96
N ILE A 228 -17.61 25.05 -6.89
CA ILE A 228 -18.60 24.59 -5.92
C ILE A 228 -17.90 24.40 -4.56
N ALA A 229 -18.53 24.90 -3.50
CA ALA A 229 -18.02 24.77 -2.15
C ALA A 229 -19.11 24.19 -1.23
N VAL A 230 -18.79 23.10 -0.53
CA VAL A 230 -19.73 22.42 0.38
C VAL A 230 -19.19 22.52 1.80
N PRO A 231 -19.85 23.25 2.72
CA PRO A 231 -19.43 23.33 4.11
C PRO A 231 -19.85 22.08 4.89
N CYS A 232 -18.95 21.57 5.72
CA CYS A 232 -19.24 20.47 6.64
C CYS A 232 -18.47 20.59 7.96
N ARG A 233 -18.87 19.81 8.95
CA ARG A 233 -18.18 19.78 10.26
C ARG A 233 -16.97 18.85 10.23
N LEU A 234 -17.10 17.71 9.55
CA LEU A 234 -16.01 16.76 9.32
C LEU A 234 -15.95 16.32 7.86
N ALA A 235 -14.72 16.07 7.40
CA ALA A 235 -14.44 15.57 6.07
C ALA A 235 -13.65 14.25 6.19
N THR A 236 -14.12 13.20 5.52
CA THR A 236 -13.45 11.91 5.46
C THR A 236 -13.12 11.55 4.02
N VAL A 237 -11.83 11.34 3.73
CA VAL A 237 -11.33 10.97 2.42
C VAL A 237 -11.32 9.44 2.26
N ALA A 238 -12.07 8.94 1.28
CA ALA A 238 -12.20 7.54 0.89
C ALA A 238 -11.94 7.34 -0.63
N SER A 239 -11.12 8.19 -1.24
CA SER A 239 -10.86 8.26 -2.68
C SER A 239 -9.75 7.34 -3.20
N GLY A 240 -9.49 6.22 -2.53
CA GLY A 240 -8.39 5.30 -2.87
C GLY A 240 -7.04 5.70 -2.26
N ALA A 241 -6.00 4.90 -2.53
CA ALA A 241 -4.70 5.03 -1.87
C ALA A 241 -3.95 6.33 -2.22
N ALA A 242 -4.06 6.81 -3.47
CA ALA A 242 -3.44 8.04 -3.95
C ALA A 242 -4.26 9.27 -3.55
N SER A 243 -4.18 9.65 -2.27
CA SER A 243 -4.97 10.74 -1.68
C SER A 243 -4.08 11.83 -1.05
N GLY A 244 -2.79 11.90 -1.38
CA GLY A 244 -1.82 12.84 -0.78
C GLY A 244 -2.15 14.32 -0.99
N LYS A 245 -2.99 14.67 -1.97
CA LYS A 245 -3.47 16.05 -2.14
C LYS A 245 -4.45 16.51 -1.06
N LEU A 246 -5.18 15.57 -0.46
CA LEU A 246 -6.22 15.84 0.54
C LEU A 246 -5.80 15.43 1.95
N LEU A 247 -4.76 14.60 2.06
CA LEU A 247 -4.30 13.98 3.29
C LEU A 247 -2.78 14.15 3.47
N GLN A 248 -2.36 14.21 4.73
CA GLN A 248 -0.96 14.16 5.12
C GLN A 248 -0.61 12.77 5.65
N TYR A 249 0.57 12.28 5.33
CA TYR A 249 1.09 10.99 5.80
C TYR A 249 2.31 11.20 6.71
N GLU A 250 2.60 10.22 7.56
CA GLU A 250 3.77 10.25 8.46
C GLU A 250 5.07 10.33 7.65
N VAL A 251 5.97 11.24 8.04
CA VAL A 251 7.27 11.44 7.38
C VAL A 251 8.27 10.38 7.84
N GLY A 252 9.04 9.84 6.90
CA GLY A 252 10.06 8.82 7.19
C GLY A 252 9.50 7.41 7.42
N GLY A 253 8.23 7.18 7.08
CA GLY A 253 7.63 5.86 7.06
C GLY A 253 8.18 4.95 5.95
N PRO A 254 7.78 3.66 5.93
CA PRO A 254 8.23 2.72 4.92
C PRO A 254 7.71 3.12 3.54
N ARG A 255 8.54 2.93 2.51
CA ARG A 255 8.13 3.17 1.12
C ARG A 255 6.96 2.25 0.74
N VAL A 256 6.11 2.75 -0.15
CA VAL A 256 5.07 1.96 -0.79
C VAL A 256 5.72 0.86 -1.64
N SER A 257 5.14 -0.33 -1.62
CA SER A 257 5.39 -1.41 -2.56
C SER A 257 4.09 -1.72 -3.28
N VAL A 258 4.13 -2.53 -4.32
CA VAL A 258 2.97 -2.71 -5.19
C VAL A 258 2.78 -4.17 -5.53
N GLN A 259 1.52 -4.59 -5.54
CA GLN A 259 1.08 -5.83 -6.15
C GLN A 259 0.51 -5.47 -7.52
N THR A 260 0.92 -6.22 -8.54
CA THR A 260 0.49 -6.01 -9.92
C THR A 260 0.07 -7.34 -10.53
N ALA A 261 -1.06 -7.32 -11.24
CA ALA A 261 -1.59 -8.51 -11.87
C ALA A 261 -2.26 -8.20 -13.20
N TYR A 262 -2.05 -9.08 -14.18
CA TYR A 262 -2.76 -9.01 -15.46
C TYR A 262 -3.67 -10.21 -15.59
N GLY A 263 -4.96 -9.95 -15.79
CA GLY A 263 -6.01 -10.95 -15.87
C GLY A 263 -6.69 -11.00 -17.22
N VAL A 264 -7.19 -12.17 -17.61
CA VAL A 264 -8.10 -12.36 -18.74
C VAL A 264 -9.21 -13.33 -18.38
N GLU A 265 -10.43 -12.95 -18.71
CA GLU A 265 -11.57 -13.86 -18.67
C GLU A 265 -11.83 -14.41 -20.07
N VAL A 266 -11.79 -15.74 -20.21
CA VAL A 266 -11.76 -16.40 -21.50
C VAL A 266 -12.66 -17.63 -21.55
N GLU A 267 -13.14 -17.92 -22.74
CA GLU A 267 -13.63 -19.23 -23.14
C GLU A 267 -12.45 -20.07 -23.65
N VAL A 268 -12.31 -21.30 -23.19
CA VAL A 268 -11.23 -22.23 -23.53
C VAL A 268 -11.78 -23.57 -24.02
N GLU A 269 -11.05 -24.23 -24.91
CA GLU A 269 -11.40 -25.58 -25.36
C GLU A 269 -11.17 -26.62 -24.25
N ASN A 270 -10.10 -26.44 -23.47
CA ASN A 270 -9.69 -27.38 -22.43
C ASN A 270 -9.35 -26.56 -21.17
N ASN A 271 -10.20 -26.65 -20.14
CA ASN A 271 -9.90 -26.10 -18.82
C ASN A 271 -9.04 -27.11 -18.04
N PRO A 272 -7.83 -26.73 -17.58
CA PRO A 272 -6.95 -27.62 -16.84
C PRO A 272 -7.31 -27.74 -15.35
N TYR A 273 -8.29 -26.98 -14.86
CA TYR A 273 -8.67 -26.91 -13.45
C TYR A 273 -10.09 -27.43 -13.19
N ASP A 274 -10.32 -27.98 -12.00
CA ASP A 274 -11.64 -28.40 -11.53
C ASP A 274 -12.56 -27.18 -11.33
N PRO A 275 -13.71 -27.09 -12.03
CA PRO A 275 -14.65 -25.97 -11.88
C PRO A 275 -15.26 -25.80 -10.48
N SER A 276 -15.16 -26.80 -9.61
CA SER A 276 -15.65 -26.71 -8.22
C SER A 276 -14.66 -26.09 -7.24
N LEU A 277 -13.40 -25.88 -7.68
CA LEU A 277 -12.29 -25.39 -6.87
C LEU A 277 -11.80 -24.03 -7.37
N MET A 278 -11.48 -23.17 -6.41
CA MET A 278 -10.81 -21.91 -6.67
C MET A 278 -9.29 -22.09 -6.61
N VAL A 279 -8.57 -21.82 -7.70
CA VAL A 279 -7.10 -21.90 -7.73
C VAL A 279 -6.52 -20.62 -7.15
N PHE A 280 -6.28 -20.65 -5.85
CA PHE A 280 -5.88 -19.48 -5.09
C PHE A 280 -4.46 -19.03 -5.42
N MET A 281 -3.53 -19.97 -5.58
CA MET A 281 -2.15 -19.70 -6.00
C MET A 281 -1.60 -20.91 -6.74
N ASP A 282 -1.10 -20.73 -7.96
CA ASP A 282 -0.36 -21.73 -8.71
C ASP A 282 1.04 -21.21 -9.07
N TYR A 283 2.00 -21.61 -8.24
CA TYR A 283 3.41 -21.30 -8.37
C TYR A 283 4.18 -22.32 -9.19
N ARG A 284 3.54 -23.32 -9.82
CA ARG A 284 4.26 -24.34 -10.62
C ARG A 284 5.07 -23.70 -11.74
N ASP A 285 6.20 -24.34 -12.04
CA ASP A 285 7.07 -23.91 -13.12
C ASP A 285 6.40 -24.20 -14.47
N TYR A 286 6.29 -23.16 -15.30
CA TYR A 286 5.77 -23.27 -16.67
C TYR A 286 6.86 -22.99 -17.71
N VAL A 287 8.03 -22.50 -17.29
CA VAL A 287 9.10 -22.13 -18.22
C VAL A 287 10.14 -23.26 -18.28
N LYS A 288 10.31 -23.87 -19.46
CA LYS A 288 11.29 -24.95 -19.67
C LYS A 288 12.74 -24.47 -19.83
N GLN A 289 12.96 -23.18 -20.15
CA GLN A 289 14.28 -22.56 -20.33
C GLN A 289 14.35 -21.23 -19.56
N LYS A 290 15.31 -21.08 -18.64
CA LYS A 290 15.50 -19.83 -17.90
C LYS A 290 15.83 -18.69 -18.88
N VAL A 291 14.92 -17.74 -19.03
CA VAL A 291 15.20 -16.48 -19.73
C VAL A 291 15.95 -15.57 -18.75
N GLU A 292 17.19 -15.22 -19.07
CA GLU A 292 17.99 -14.28 -18.28
C GLU A 292 17.50 -12.84 -18.52
N CYS A 293 16.47 -12.43 -17.80
CA CYS A 293 16.06 -11.03 -17.66
C CYS A 293 15.85 -10.75 -16.16
N VAL A 294 16.25 -9.57 -15.68
CA VAL A 294 16.20 -9.23 -14.25
C VAL A 294 14.75 -9.20 -13.75
N GLU A 295 13.82 -8.68 -14.54
CA GLU A 295 12.40 -8.67 -14.21
C GLU A 295 11.73 -10.06 -14.26
N ALA A 296 12.31 -11.01 -15.00
CA ALA A 296 11.86 -12.40 -15.04
C ALA A 296 12.26 -13.20 -13.78
N GLN A 297 13.13 -12.64 -12.93
CA GLN A 297 13.57 -13.28 -11.68
C GLN A 297 12.60 -13.10 -10.51
N TYR A 298 11.61 -12.20 -10.61
CA TYR A 298 10.60 -12.06 -9.56
C TYR A 298 9.55 -13.17 -9.64
N PRO A 299 9.25 -13.83 -8.50
CA PRO A 299 8.26 -14.89 -8.47
C PRO A 299 6.86 -14.32 -8.76
N THR A 300 6.18 -14.93 -9.73
CA THR A 300 4.77 -14.70 -10.02
C THR A 300 4.02 -16.01 -9.91
N PHE A 301 2.72 -15.93 -9.65
CA PHE A 301 1.84 -17.09 -9.62
C PHE A 301 0.64 -16.85 -10.51
N LEU A 302 0.01 -17.96 -10.91
CA LEU A 302 -1.29 -17.92 -11.56
C LEU A 302 -2.39 -18.01 -10.51
N TYR A 303 -3.33 -17.09 -10.59
CA TYR A 303 -4.61 -17.13 -9.92
C TYR A 303 -5.67 -17.53 -10.96
N ALA A 304 -6.51 -18.53 -10.67
CA ALA A 304 -7.54 -18.95 -11.61
C ALA A 304 -8.89 -19.16 -10.95
N MET A 305 -9.92 -18.59 -11.58
CA MET A 305 -11.33 -18.66 -11.21
C MET A 305 -12.11 -19.40 -12.32
N PRO A 306 -12.17 -20.73 -12.30
CA PRO A 306 -13.00 -21.50 -13.22
C PRO A 306 -14.49 -21.25 -12.99
N MET A 307 -15.16 -20.52 -13.87
CA MET A 307 -16.59 -20.22 -13.76
C MET A 307 -17.45 -21.37 -14.31
N SER A 308 -16.90 -22.17 -15.22
CA SER A 308 -17.50 -23.36 -15.82
C SER A 308 -16.41 -24.30 -16.33
N PRO A 309 -16.76 -25.47 -16.91
CA PRO A 309 -15.78 -26.33 -17.59
C PRO A 309 -15.03 -25.68 -18.77
N THR A 310 -15.51 -24.54 -19.29
CA THR A 310 -14.94 -23.88 -20.47
C THR A 310 -14.71 -22.38 -20.29
N ARG A 311 -15.28 -21.74 -19.26
CA ARG A 311 -15.08 -20.31 -18.97
C ARG A 311 -14.24 -20.13 -17.72
N VAL A 312 -13.11 -19.46 -17.84
CA VAL A 312 -12.14 -19.29 -16.75
C VAL A 312 -11.58 -17.87 -16.77
N PHE A 313 -11.45 -17.27 -15.60
CA PHE A 313 -10.61 -16.08 -15.42
C PHE A 313 -9.22 -16.53 -14.94
N PHE A 314 -8.20 -16.12 -15.68
CA PHE A 314 -6.79 -16.39 -15.38
C PHE A 314 -6.08 -15.08 -15.10
N GLU A 315 -5.27 -15.02 -14.06
CA GLU A 315 -4.51 -13.83 -13.70
C GLU A 315 -3.08 -14.19 -13.29
N GLU A 316 -2.09 -13.62 -13.97
CA GLU A 316 -0.69 -13.75 -13.56
C GLU A 316 -0.35 -12.58 -12.64
N THR A 317 0.11 -12.92 -11.43
CA THR A 317 0.22 -11.97 -10.32
C THR A 317 1.63 -11.92 -9.76
N CYS A 318 2.20 -10.72 -9.68
CA CYS A 318 3.35 -10.42 -8.84
C CYS A 318 2.85 -10.01 -7.45
N LEU A 319 3.06 -10.89 -6.46
CA LEU A 319 2.51 -10.75 -5.11
C LEU A 319 2.87 -9.41 -4.46
N ALA A 320 4.14 -9.01 -4.57
CA ALA A 320 4.65 -7.72 -4.14
C ALA A 320 6.01 -7.46 -4.78
N SER A 321 6.23 -6.22 -5.20
CA SER A 321 7.53 -5.72 -5.68
C SER A 321 7.72 -4.26 -5.24
N LYS A 322 8.98 -3.80 -5.17
CA LYS A 322 9.28 -2.40 -4.82
C LYS A 322 8.75 -1.45 -5.89
N ASP A 323 9.02 -1.80 -7.15
CA ASP A 323 8.51 -1.12 -8.33
C ASP A 323 7.48 -2.01 -9.02
N ALA A 324 6.52 -1.41 -9.73
CA ALA A 324 5.48 -2.15 -10.43
C ALA A 324 6.07 -3.09 -11.47
N MET A 325 5.65 -4.37 -11.46
CA MET A 325 5.95 -5.24 -12.59
C MET A 325 5.13 -4.74 -13.79
N PRO A 326 5.75 -4.49 -14.95
CA PRO A 326 5.02 -3.97 -16.10
C PRO A 326 3.90 -4.91 -16.54
N PHE A 327 2.73 -4.37 -16.85
CA PHE A 327 1.58 -5.20 -17.24
C PHE A 327 1.83 -6.00 -18.53
N ASP A 328 2.60 -5.44 -19.48
CA ASP A 328 2.99 -6.15 -20.69
C ASP A 328 3.85 -7.39 -20.41
N LEU A 329 4.68 -7.34 -19.34
CA LEU A 329 5.46 -8.50 -18.91
C LEU A 329 4.54 -9.56 -18.29
N LEU A 330 3.64 -9.17 -17.39
CA LEU A 330 2.66 -10.07 -16.79
C LEU A 330 1.78 -10.73 -17.86
N LYS A 331 1.33 -9.97 -18.87
CA LYS A 331 0.59 -10.49 -20.04
C LYS A 331 1.38 -11.53 -20.81
N LYS A 332 2.66 -11.27 -21.12
CA LYS A 332 3.53 -12.24 -21.80
C LYS A 332 3.72 -13.52 -20.97
N LYS A 333 3.92 -13.37 -19.65
CA LYS A 333 4.05 -14.50 -18.72
C LYS A 333 2.78 -15.35 -18.69
N LEU A 334 1.62 -14.71 -18.56
CA LEU A 334 0.32 -15.39 -18.57
C LEU A 334 0.11 -16.19 -19.86
N MET A 335 0.29 -15.55 -21.01
CA MET A 335 0.04 -16.22 -22.30
C MET A 335 1.01 -17.38 -22.54
N SER A 336 2.28 -17.23 -22.17
CA SER A 336 3.27 -18.32 -22.25
C SER A 336 2.94 -19.48 -21.31
N ARG A 337 2.41 -19.20 -20.12
CA ARG A 337 1.95 -20.21 -19.17
C ARG A 337 0.76 -20.99 -19.74
N LEU A 338 -0.27 -20.29 -20.22
CA LEU A 338 -1.46 -20.91 -20.81
C LEU A 338 -1.10 -21.80 -22.01
N GLU A 339 -0.19 -21.34 -22.89
CA GLU A 339 0.31 -22.13 -24.01
C GLU A 339 1.03 -23.41 -23.53
N THR A 340 1.91 -23.30 -22.54
CA THR A 340 2.64 -24.45 -21.99
C THR A 340 1.71 -25.48 -21.36
N MET A 341 0.63 -25.02 -20.74
CA MET A 341 -0.42 -25.86 -20.16
C MET A 341 -1.36 -26.48 -21.22
N GLY A 342 -1.22 -26.13 -22.50
CA GLY A 342 -2.09 -26.60 -23.57
C GLY A 342 -3.49 -25.97 -23.57
N VAL A 343 -3.66 -24.83 -22.90
CA VAL A 343 -4.92 -24.09 -22.84
C VAL A 343 -5.09 -23.32 -24.15
N ARG A 344 -6.15 -23.65 -24.91
CA ARG A 344 -6.49 -22.95 -26.15
C ARG A 344 -7.67 -22.01 -25.89
N VAL A 345 -7.43 -20.71 -26.02
CA VAL A 345 -8.44 -19.66 -25.87
C VAL A 345 -9.27 -19.57 -27.15
N ILE A 346 -10.58 -19.73 -27.02
CA ILE A 346 -11.57 -19.59 -28.10
C ILE A 346 -12.04 -18.13 -28.19
N LYS A 347 -12.27 -17.50 -27.04
CA LYS A 347 -12.83 -16.15 -26.95
C LYS A 347 -12.35 -15.45 -25.68
N THR A 348 -12.06 -14.16 -25.78
CA THR A 348 -11.82 -13.30 -24.62
C THR A 348 -13.06 -12.47 -24.31
N TYR A 349 -13.50 -12.49 -23.06
CA TYR A 349 -14.60 -11.70 -22.54
C TYR A 349 -14.12 -10.38 -21.92
N GLU A 350 -13.03 -10.43 -21.14
CA GLU A 350 -12.48 -9.27 -20.43
C GLU A 350 -10.95 -9.40 -20.28
N GLU A 351 -10.24 -8.28 -20.27
CA GLU A 351 -8.85 -8.15 -19.80
C GLU A 351 -8.84 -7.26 -18.56
N GLU A 352 -7.99 -7.52 -17.56
CA GLU A 352 -7.89 -6.76 -16.32
C GLU A 352 -6.44 -6.34 -16.01
N TRP A 353 -6.29 -5.11 -15.52
CA TRP A 353 -5.03 -4.55 -15.03
C TRP A 353 -5.17 -4.20 -13.55
N SER A 354 -4.81 -5.12 -12.68
CA SER A 354 -4.91 -4.95 -11.23
C SER A 354 -3.65 -4.30 -10.67
N TYR A 355 -3.83 -3.18 -9.97
CA TYR A 355 -2.76 -2.41 -9.33
C TYR A 355 -3.14 -2.12 -7.88
N ILE A 356 -2.40 -2.68 -6.94
CA ILE A 356 -2.71 -2.54 -5.51
C ILE A 356 -1.46 -2.02 -4.78
N PRO A 357 -1.49 -0.74 -4.35
CA PRO A 357 -0.48 -0.22 -3.45
C PRO A 357 -0.55 -0.94 -2.10
N VAL A 358 0.56 -1.51 -1.66
CA VAL A 358 0.71 -2.21 -0.39
C VAL A 358 1.81 -1.59 0.46
N GLY A 359 1.65 -1.66 1.78
CA GLY A 359 2.56 -1.00 2.70
C GLY A 359 2.39 0.52 2.72
N GLY A 360 3.49 1.28 2.65
CA GLY A 360 3.48 2.74 2.72
C GLY A 360 3.29 3.30 4.13
N SER A 361 3.34 4.63 4.24
CA SER A 361 3.17 5.36 5.50
C SER A 361 1.71 5.37 5.98
N LEU A 362 1.52 5.50 7.29
CA LEU A 362 0.19 5.77 7.85
C LEU A 362 -0.20 7.24 7.62
N PRO A 363 -1.50 7.56 7.55
CA PRO A 363 -1.94 8.95 7.65
C PRO A 363 -1.46 9.57 8.96
N ASN A 364 -1.09 10.85 8.94
CA ASN A 364 -0.79 11.59 10.16
C ASN A 364 -2.05 11.66 11.04
N THR A 365 -2.06 10.94 12.17
CA THR A 365 -3.25 10.85 13.05
C THR A 365 -3.53 12.12 13.86
N GLU A 366 -2.67 13.14 13.77
CA GLU A 366 -2.89 14.46 14.38
C GLU A 366 -3.62 15.43 13.43
N GLN A 367 -3.71 15.09 12.14
CA GLN A 367 -4.35 15.92 11.14
C GLN A 367 -5.88 15.99 11.34
N LYS A 368 -6.49 17.08 10.87
CA LYS A 368 -7.94 17.29 11.00
C LYS A 368 -8.75 16.49 9.99
N ASN A 369 -8.26 16.37 8.76
CA ASN A 369 -8.94 15.60 7.72
C ASN A 369 -8.90 14.13 8.09
N LEU A 370 -10.04 13.45 8.03
CA LEU A 370 -10.12 12.02 8.28
C LEU A 370 -9.89 11.25 6.97
N ALA A 371 -9.60 9.96 7.08
CA ALA A 371 -9.59 9.07 5.94
C ALA A 371 -10.26 7.73 6.28
N PHE A 372 -10.70 7.02 5.25
CA PHE A 372 -11.25 5.68 5.37
C PHE A 372 -10.90 4.77 4.18
N GLY A 373 -10.90 3.46 4.40
CA GLY A 373 -10.52 2.47 3.39
C GLY A 373 -9.05 2.61 2.96
N ALA A 374 -8.79 2.45 1.65
CA ALA A 374 -7.44 2.50 1.11
C ALA A 374 -6.73 3.85 1.35
N ALA A 375 -7.47 4.98 1.36
CA ALA A 375 -6.92 6.30 1.66
C ALA A 375 -6.35 6.38 3.09
N ALA A 376 -6.92 5.59 4.01
CA ALA A 376 -6.46 5.48 5.39
C ALA A 376 -5.37 4.42 5.61
N SER A 377 -4.79 3.85 4.55
CA SER A 377 -3.82 2.75 4.63
C SER A 377 -4.38 1.46 5.24
N MET A 378 -5.68 1.18 5.04
CA MET A 378 -6.34 -0.06 5.51
C MET A 378 -6.11 -1.27 4.60
N VAL A 379 -5.44 -1.11 3.46
CA VAL A 379 -5.02 -2.23 2.60
C VAL A 379 -4.06 -3.12 3.38
N HIS A 380 -4.29 -4.44 3.34
CA HIS A 380 -3.44 -5.42 4.00
C HIS A 380 -2.04 -5.43 3.34
N PRO A 381 -0.95 -5.08 4.06
CA PRO A 381 0.36 -4.91 3.45
C PRO A 381 0.93 -6.15 2.76
N ALA A 382 0.59 -7.35 3.22
CA ALA A 382 1.13 -8.59 2.65
C ALA A 382 0.25 -9.24 1.55
N THR A 383 -1.01 -8.83 1.40
CA THR A 383 -1.98 -9.55 0.53
C THR A 383 -2.72 -8.64 -0.44
N GLY A 384 -2.84 -7.34 -0.15
CA GLY A 384 -3.67 -6.42 -0.92
C GLY A 384 -5.15 -6.40 -0.52
N TYR A 385 -5.58 -7.23 0.44
CA TYR A 385 -6.99 -7.27 0.87
C TYR A 385 -7.44 -5.98 1.53
N SER A 386 -8.63 -5.49 1.13
CA SER A 386 -9.14 -4.21 1.62
C SER A 386 -10.66 -4.10 1.70
N VAL A 387 -11.39 -4.73 0.76
CA VAL A 387 -12.86 -4.55 0.65
C VAL A 387 -13.58 -5.05 1.90
N VAL A 388 -13.43 -6.33 2.27
CA VAL A 388 -14.07 -6.91 3.46
C VAL A 388 -13.76 -6.08 4.71
N ARG A 389 -12.49 -5.74 4.92
CA ARG A 389 -12.04 -4.94 6.07
C ARG A 389 -12.68 -3.54 6.09
N SER A 390 -12.81 -2.90 4.94
CA SER A 390 -13.43 -1.57 4.86
C SER A 390 -14.93 -1.64 5.15
N LEU A 391 -15.61 -2.66 4.62
CA LEU A 391 -17.04 -2.84 4.85
C LEU A 391 -17.35 -3.24 6.31
N SER A 392 -16.52 -4.08 6.92
CA SER A 392 -16.70 -4.52 8.31
C SER A 392 -16.40 -3.44 9.36
N GLU A 393 -15.44 -2.54 9.09
CA GLU A 393 -15.07 -1.46 10.02
C GLU A 393 -15.97 -0.21 9.88
N ALA A 394 -16.72 -0.06 8.76
CA ALA A 394 -17.54 1.10 8.49
C ALA A 394 -18.59 1.40 9.60
N PRO A 395 -19.37 0.42 10.12
CA PRO A 395 -20.35 0.68 11.17
C PRO A 395 -19.72 1.23 12.46
N LYS A 396 -18.58 0.66 12.87
CA LYS A 396 -17.86 1.09 14.08
C LYS A 396 -17.30 2.50 13.91
N TYR A 397 -16.70 2.79 12.76
CA TYR A 397 -16.13 4.10 12.49
C TYR A 397 -17.20 5.19 12.39
N ALA A 398 -18.31 4.91 11.69
CA ALA A 398 -19.48 5.78 11.63
C ALA A 398 -20.07 6.08 13.02
N SER A 399 -20.19 5.06 13.89
CA SER A 399 -20.67 5.20 15.26
C SER A 399 -19.81 6.17 16.08
N VAL A 400 -18.49 6.04 15.97
CA VAL A 400 -17.56 6.96 16.63
C VAL A 400 -17.70 8.38 16.10
N ILE A 401 -17.74 8.58 14.77
CA ILE A 401 -17.93 9.90 14.18
C ILE A 401 -19.23 10.54 14.67
N ALA A 402 -20.33 9.78 14.68
CA ALA A 402 -21.62 10.27 15.14
C ALA A 402 -21.60 10.68 16.62
N ASN A 403 -20.99 9.89 17.49
CA ASN A 403 -20.87 10.22 18.91
C ASN A 403 -20.03 11.49 19.12
N ILE A 404 -18.90 11.62 18.42
CA ILE A 404 -18.05 12.81 18.51
C ILE A 404 -18.81 14.07 18.09
N LEU A 405 -19.58 14.01 16.99
CA LEU A 405 -20.35 15.16 16.50
C LEU A 405 -21.52 15.54 17.42
N ARG A 406 -22.17 14.57 18.07
CA ARG A 406 -23.22 14.80 19.08
C ARG A 406 -22.67 15.43 20.36
N GLU A 407 -21.51 14.98 20.83
CA GLU A 407 -20.85 15.57 22.00
C GLU A 407 -20.41 17.03 21.77
N GLY A 408 -19.93 17.33 20.56
CA GLY A 408 -19.58 18.69 20.16
C GLY A 408 -20.75 19.68 20.31
N HIS A 409 -21.97 19.26 19.96
CA HIS A 409 -23.17 20.07 20.16
C HIS A 409 -23.49 20.36 21.63
N SER A 410 -23.10 19.46 22.53
CA SER A 410 -23.43 19.58 23.97
C SER A 410 -22.43 20.48 24.71
N LYS A 411 -21.17 20.53 24.25
CA LYS A 411 -20.08 21.28 24.89
C LYS A 411 -19.89 22.71 24.36
N ASP A 412 -20.45 23.06 23.20
CA ASP A 412 -20.49 24.45 22.68
C ASP A 412 -21.28 25.46 23.55
N LYS A 413 -21.91 25.01 24.64
CA LYS A 413 -22.53 25.89 25.65
C LYS A 413 -21.60 26.30 26.79
N VAL A 414 -20.44 25.66 26.99
CA VAL A 414 -19.54 25.96 28.12
C VAL A 414 -18.07 25.77 27.73
N SER A 415 -17.34 26.89 27.56
CA SER A 415 -15.86 27.01 27.54
C SER A 415 -15.10 26.75 26.22
N HIS A 416 -14.44 27.81 25.74
CA HIS A 416 -13.48 27.89 24.62
C HIS A 416 -12.12 27.19 24.84
N THR A 417 -11.96 26.30 25.84
CA THR A 417 -10.62 25.87 26.27
C THR A 417 -10.42 24.37 26.45
N ARG A 418 -11.18 23.53 25.72
CA ARG A 418 -10.95 22.07 25.69
C ARG A 418 -11.35 21.38 24.36
N ASN A 419 -10.86 21.90 23.23
CA ASN A 419 -10.91 21.19 21.95
C ASN A 419 -9.87 20.06 21.93
N ALA A 420 -10.10 18.97 22.68
CA ALA A 420 -9.45 17.71 22.32
C ALA A 420 -9.85 17.42 20.86
N ASN A 421 -8.86 17.43 19.95
CA ASN A 421 -9.08 17.42 18.50
C ASN A 421 -10.06 16.27 18.14
N ILE A 422 -11.29 16.64 17.77
CA ILE A 422 -12.39 15.72 17.39
C ILE A 422 -11.88 14.67 16.39
N SER A 423 -11.05 15.10 15.46
CA SER A 423 -10.42 14.26 14.45
C SER A 423 -9.46 13.21 15.04
N MET A 424 -8.73 13.57 16.10
CA MET A 424 -7.82 12.65 16.79
C MET A 424 -8.57 11.49 17.46
N GLN A 425 -9.79 11.72 17.97
CA GLN A 425 -10.62 10.65 18.53
C GLN A 425 -11.05 9.65 17.45
N ALA A 426 -11.47 10.15 16.28
CA ALA A 426 -11.77 9.31 15.13
C ALA A 426 -10.52 8.56 14.65
N TRP A 427 -9.37 9.23 14.51
CA TRP A 427 -8.11 8.58 14.12
C TRP A 427 -7.68 7.49 15.09
N ASN A 428 -7.80 7.71 16.40
CA ASN A 428 -7.45 6.73 17.42
C ASN A 428 -8.38 5.50 17.41
N THR A 429 -9.57 5.60 16.81
CA THR A 429 -10.46 4.45 16.60
C THR A 429 -10.00 3.60 15.43
N LEU A 430 -9.54 4.22 14.35
CA LEU A 430 -9.10 3.50 13.15
C LEU A 430 -7.67 2.95 13.30
N TRP A 431 -6.79 3.74 13.91
CA TRP A 431 -5.39 3.42 14.16
C TRP A 431 -5.01 3.48 15.65
N PRO A 432 -5.67 2.70 16.53
CA PRO A 432 -5.22 2.51 17.90
C PRO A 432 -3.82 1.87 17.92
N GLN A 433 -3.11 1.98 19.05
CA GLN A 433 -1.76 1.44 19.20
C GLN A 433 -1.66 -0.04 18.82
N GLU A 434 -2.67 -0.84 19.14
CA GLU A 434 -2.75 -2.24 18.77
C GLU A 434 -2.76 -2.44 17.23
N ARG A 435 -3.59 -1.69 16.50
CA ARG A 435 -3.63 -1.73 15.03
C ARG A 435 -2.32 -1.23 14.41
N LYS A 436 -1.68 -0.22 15.01
CA LYS A 436 -0.36 0.26 14.58
C LYS A 436 0.71 -0.84 14.73
N ARG A 437 0.70 -1.60 15.83
CA ARG A 437 1.59 -2.77 16.05
C ARG A 437 1.34 -3.90 15.06
N GLN A 438 0.08 -4.28 14.87
CA GLN A 438 -0.32 -5.29 13.87
C GLN A 438 0.18 -4.90 12.47
N ARG A 439 -0.03 -3.64 12.08
CA ARG A 439 0.46 -3.12 10.79
C ARG A 439 1.97 -3.14 10.67
N ALA A 440 2.71 -2.76 11.72
CA ALA A 440 4.17 -2.85 11.73
C ALA A 440 4.64 -4.30 11.50
N PHE A 441 3.94 -5.28 12.07
CA PHE A 441 4.22 -6.69 11.81
C PHE A 441 3.91 -7.09 10.35
N PHE A 442 2.79 -6.65 9.78
CA PHE A 442 2.49 -6.92 8.37
C PHE A 442 3.50 -6.28 7.41
N LEU A 443 4.03 -5.10 7.74
CA LEU A 443 5.11 -4.46 6.99
C LEU A 443 6.41 -5.27 7.06
N PHE A 444 6.72 -5.87 8.21
CA PHE A 444 7.84 -6.80 8.34
C PHE A 444 7.64 -8.04 7.44
N GLY A 445 6.42 -8.61 7.43
CA GLY A 445 6.06 -9.70 6.53
C GLY A 445 6.21 -9.33 5.05
N LEU A 446 5.76 -8.14 4.65
CA LEU A 446 5.96 -7.61 3.30
C LEU A 446 7.46 -7.48 2.97
N ALA A 447 8.27 -6.94 3.88
CA ALA A 447 9.71 -6.80 3.69
C ALA A 447 10.42 -8.15 3.52
N LEU A 448 9.92 -9.22 4.15
CA LEU A 448 10.38 -10.59 3.96
C LEU A 448 10.00 -11.10 2.56
N ILE A 449 8.72 -10.98 2.17
CA ILE A 449 8.20 -11.43 0.86
C ILE A 449 9.00 -10.80 -0.29
N LEU A 450 9.32 -9.51 -0.19
CA LEU A 450 10.10 -8.78 -1.19
C LEU A 450 11.54 -9.31 -1.41
N GLN A 451 12.05 -10.15 -0.50
CA GLN A 451 13.39 -10.73 -0.57
C GLN A 451 13.40 -12.19 -1.01
N LEU A 452 12.24 -12.84 -1.10
CA LEU A 452 12.15 -14.26 -1.41
C LEU A 452 12.18 -14.49 -2.92
N ASP A 453 13.02 -15.44 -3.34
CA ASP A 453 12.97 -16.06 -4.66
C ASP A 453 11.80 -17.05 -4.75
N ILE A 454 11.63 -17.70 -5.90
CA ILE A 454 10.53 -18.65 -6.12
C ILE A 454 10.60 -19.83 -5.13
N GLU A 455 11.79 -20.37 -4.86
CA GLU A 455 11.97 -21.45 -3.89
C GLU A 455 11.62 -21.00 -2.47
N GLY A 456 12.04 -19.80 -2.07
CA GLY A 456 11.71 -19.20 -0.78
C GLY A 456 10.21 -18.95 -0.61
N ILE A 457 9.54 -18.44 -1.65
CA ILE A 457 8.09 -18.21 -1.66
C ILE A 457 7.33 -19.53 -1.55
N ARG A 458 7.71 -20.56 -2.33
CA ARG A 458 7.09 -21.90 -2.25
C ARG A 458 7.18 -22.48 -0.86
N GLU A 459 8.36 -22.43 -0.24
CA GLU A 459 8.55 -22.95 1.11
C GLU A 459 7.79 -22.15 2.17
N PHE A 460 7.76 -20.83 2.03
CA PHE A 460 6.98 -19.96 2.91
C PHE A 460 5.50 -20.34 2.88
N PHE A 461 4.88 -20.42 1.70
CA PHE A 461 3.46 -20.75 1.59
C PHE A 461 3.15 -22.21 1.98
N HIS A 462 4.07 -23.14 1.70
CA HIS A 462 3.96 -24.53 2.17
C HIS A 462 3.82 -24.60 3.70
N THR A 463 4.60 -23.76 4.40
CA THR A 463 4.57 -23.67 5.86
C THR A 463 3.36 -22.88 6.35
N PHE A 464 3.04 -21.77 5.70
CA PHE A 464 1.94 -20.87 6.03
C PHE A 464 0.60 -21.60 6.08
N PHE A 465 0.23 -22.30 5.01
CA PHE A 465 -1.06 -22.99 4.92
C PHE A 465 -1.15 -24.26 5.79
N ARG A 466 -0.02 -24.74 6.33
CA ARG A 466 0.00 -25.84 7.29
C ARG A 466 -0.15 -25.37 8.74
N LEU A 467 -0.02 -24.07 9.02
CA LEU A 467 -0.29 -23.53 10.36
C LEU A 467 -1.74 -23.85 10.80
N PRO A 468 -2.00 -23.88 12.13
CA PRO A 468 -3.37 -23.99 12.61
C PRO A 468 -4.29 -22.99 11.92
N THR A 469 -5.48 -23.44 11.52
CA THR A 469 -6.42 -22.71 10.67
C THR A 469 -6.67 -21.27 11.13
N TRP A 470 -6.87 -21.08 12.43
CA TRP A 470 -7.12 -19.76 13.01
C TRP A 470 -5.95 -18.77 12.82
N MET A 471 -4.70 -19.24 12.71
CA MET A 471 -3.54 -18.38 12.54
C MET A 471 -3.46 -17.81 11.13
N TRP A 472 -3.49 -18.65 10.10
CA TRP A 472 -3.37 -18.15 8.73
C TRP A 472 -4.64 -17.41 8.30
N GLN A 473 -5.83 -17.89 8.70
CA GLN A 473 -7.09 -17.16 8.44
C GLN A 473 -7.09 -15.80 9.13
N GLY A 474 -6.69 -15.76 10.41
CA GLY A 474 -6.66 -14.51 11.13
C GLY A 474 -5.60 -13.54 10.60
N PHE A 475 -4.48 -14.05 10.08
CA PHE A 475 -3.48 -13.24 9.41
C PHE A 475 -4.09 -12.57 8.17
N LEU A 476 -4.68 -13.36 7.26
CA LEU A 476 -5.31 -12.83 6.03
C LEU A 476 -6.46 -11.85 6.33
N GLY A 477 -7.24 -12.11 7.39
CA GLY A 477 -8.36 -11.27 7.83
C GLY A 477 -7.98 -10.08 8.71
N SER A 478 -6.70 -9.89 9.07
CA SER A 478 -6.27 -8.88 10.07
C SER A 478 -7.02 -8.95 11.41
N THR A 479 -7.37 -10.17 11.86
CA THR A 479 -8.07 -10.41 13.13
C THR A 479 -7.15 -10.85 14.26
N LEU A 480 -5.92 -11.28 13.95
CA LEU A 480 -4.91 -11.62 14.96
C LEU A 480 -4.48 -10.39 15.76
N SER A 481 -4.32 -10.57 17.07
CA SER A 481 -3.67 -9.57 17.92
C SER A 481 -2.16 -9.48 17.65
N SER A 482 -1.50 -8.43 18.11
CA SER A 482 -0.06 -8.28 18.04
C SER A 482 0.69 -9.40 18.78
N ALA A 483 0.10 -9.95 19.85
CA ALA A 483 0.63 -11.12 20.54
C ALA A 483 0.48 -12.41 19.71
N ASP A 484 -0.69 -12.60 19.07
CA ASP A 484 -0.91 -13.75 18.18
C ASP A 484 0.01 -13.70 16.96
N LEU A 485 0.30 -12.50 16.43
CA LEU A 485 1.25 -12.31 15.33
C LEU A 485 2.67 -12.71 15.72
N ILE A 486 3.09 -12.46 16.96
CA ILE A 486 4.38 -12.95 17.47
C ILE A 486 4.39 -14.48 17.51
N THR A 487 3.34 -15.11 18.04
CA THR A 487 3.19 -16.57 18.04
C THR A 487 3.19 -17.14 16.63
N TYR A 488 2.49 -16.49 15.70
CA TYR A 488 2.47 -16.83 14.28
C TYR A 488 3.88 -16.77 13.67
N ALA A 489 4.67 -15.71 13.95
CA ALA A 489 6.06 -15.63 13.51
C ALA A 489 6.89 -16.80 14.03
N PHE A 490 6.79 -17.14 15.31
CA PHE A 490 7.48 -18.31 15.87
C PHE A 490 7.03 -19.62 15.24
N GLY A 491 5.74 -19.76 14.92
CA GLY A 491 5.18 -20.91 14.21
C GLY A 491 5.78 -21.09 12.82
N ILE A 492 5.89 -20.01 12.03
CA ILE A 492 6.55 -20.02 10.72
C ILE A 492 8.03 -20.41 10.87
N VAL A 493 8.78 -19.74 11.75
CA VAL A 493 10.22 -19.98 11.93
C VAL A 493 10.51 -21.40 12.43
N GLY A 494 9.74 -21.88 13.40
CA GLY A 494 9.90 -23.22 13.98
C GLY A 494 9.73 -24.33 12.95
N ARG A 495 8.71 -24.22 12.09
CA ARG A 495 8.41 -25.24 11.08
C ARG A 495 9.29 -25.18 9.84
N VAL A 496 9.72 -23.99 9.44
CA VAL A 496 10.78 -23.83 8.43
C VAL A 496 12.07 -24.53 8.88
N ARG A 497 12.36 -24.49 10.19
CA ARG A 497 13.55 -25.15 10.77
C ARG A 497 13.43 -26.67 10.81
N GLU A 498 12.24 -27.21 11.05
CA GLU A 498 11.97 -28.66 10.99
C GLU A 498 12.07 -29.21 9.55
N ASN A 499 11.71 -28.42 8.54
CA ASN A 499 11.73 -28.84 7.14
C ASN A 499 13.12 -28.74 6.45
N LYS A 500 14.15 -28.17 7.08
CA LYS A 500 15.45 -27.92 6.41
C LYS A 500 16.60 -28.84 6.82
N GLY A 501 16.73 -29.89 6.01
CA GLY A 501 18.01 -30.35 5.45
C GLY A 501 18.49 -29.57 4.21
N LYS A 502 17.91 -28.42 3.80
CA LYS A 502 18.33 -27.68 2.59
C LYS A 502 18.40 -26.16 2.76
N ARG A 503 19.61 -25.62 2.59
CA ARG A 503 20.09 -24.23 2.74
C ARG A 503 19.37 -23.22 1.82
N GLN A 504 18.49 -22.34 2.34
CA GLN A 504 18.26 -21.00 1.74
C GLN A 504 17.56 -20.05 2.73
N VAL A 505 16.46 -20.47 3.37
CA VAL A 505 15.68 -19.65 4.33
C VAL A 505 16.44 -19.31 5.63
N ARG A 506 17.61 -19.91 5.87
CA ARG A 506 18.43 -19.63 7.05
C ARG A 506 19.08 -18.25 7.03
N ASN A 507 19.26 -17.63 5.85
CA ASN A 507 20.00 -16.38 5.71
C ASN A 507 19.13 -15.12 5.64
N SER A 508 17.80 -15.24 5.48
CA SER A 508 16.88 -14.09 5.40
C SER A 508 16.11 -13.83 6.70
N LEU A 509 16.06 -14.82 7.60
CA LEU A 509 15.47 -14.71 8.95
C LEU A 509 16.54 -14.45 10.05
N LEU A 510 17.81 -14.50 9.69
CA LEU A 510 18.94 -14.05 10.49
C LEU A 510 19.60 -12.89 9.71
N PRO A 511 20.10 -11.85 10.37
CA PRO A 511 20.80 -10.79 9.67
C PRO A 511 22.04 -11.35 8.95
N PRO A 512 22.40 -10.78 7.79
CA PRO A 512 23.39 -11.38 6.89
C PRO A 512 24.74 -11.58 7.58
N ASN A 513 25.32 -12.76 7.39
CA ASN A 513 26.74 -12.98 7.64
C ASN A 513 27.52 -12.32 6.49
N ASP A 514 28.23 -11.24 6.78
CA ASP A 514 29.30 -10.72 5.94
C ASP A 514 30.39 -11.79 5.84
N ASN A 515 30.35 -12.59 4.77
CA ASN A 515 31.51 -13.26 4.18
C ASN A 515 31.07 -14.02 2.92
N LYS A 516 30.94 -13.26 1.82
CA LYS A 516 31.18 -13.76 0.46
C LYS A 516 31.36 -12.56 -0.48
N LEU A 517 32.52 -11.90 -0.36
CA LEU A 517 33.13 -11.23 -1.51
C LEU A 517 33.81 -12.33 -2.32
N ASP A 518 33.18 -12.78 -3.40
CA ASP A 518 33.91 -13.48 -4.46
C ASP A 518 34.20 -12.48 -5.57
N LEU A 519 35.49 -12.45 -5.90
CA LEU A 519 36.14 -11.70 -6.97
C LEU A 519 35.40 -11.89 -8.29
N LEU A 520 35.06 -10.78 -8.94
CA LEU A 520 35.02 -10.69 -10.39
C LEU A 520 36.05 -9.65 -10.81
N HIS A 521 37.16 -10.18 -11.34
CA HIS A 521 38.17 -9.44 -12.07
C HIS A 521 37.50 -8.67 -13.22
N VAL A 522 37.53 -7.34 -13.14
CA VAL A 522 37.54 -6.49 -14.32
C VAL A 522 39.01 -6.21 -14.62
N THR A 523 39.53 -6.90 -15.64
CA THR A 523 40.75 -6.48 -16.33
C THR A 523 40.43 -5.19 -17.06
N ASP A 524 40.99 -4.08 -16.60
CA ASP A 524 41.18 -2.91 -17.45
C ASP A 524 42.68 -2.66 -17.59
N ALA A 525 43.12 -2.74 -18.84
CA ALA A 525 44.48 -2.48 -19.25
C ALA A 525 44.67 -0.97 -19.34
N THR A 526 45.56 -0.42 -18.51
CA THR A 526 46.20 0.86 -18.82
C THR A 526 47.69 0.69 -18.65
N GLU A 527 48.39 0.81 -19.79
CA GLU A 527 49.82 0.97 -19.89
C GLU A 527 50.33 2.06 -18.92
N ALA A 528 51.35 1.73 -18.14
CA ALA A 528 52.25 2.73 -17.59
C ALA A 528 53.68 2.20 -17.64
N HIS A 529 54.47 2.80 -18.54
CA HIS A 529 55.91 2.78 -18.44
C HIS A 529 56.36 3.61 -17.22
N GLY A 530 57.27 3.05 -16.41
CA GLY A 530 58.39 3.82 -15.87
C GLY A 530 58.40 4.17 -14.37
N LEU A 531 59.24 3.42 -13.65
CA LEU A 531 60.27 3.89 -12.71
C LEU A 531 59.88 4.43 -11.29
N ARG A 532 60.25 3.58 -10.31
CA ARG A 532 61.13 3.81 -9.13
C ARG A 532 60.72 4.74 -7.98
N ASP A 533 60.77 4.10 -6.80
CA ASP A 533 61.49 4.48 -5.57
C ASP A 533 60.78 5.22 -4.40
N VAL A 534 60.76 4.49 -3.27
CA VAL A 534 61.14 4.89 -1.88
C VAL A 534 60.10 5.56 -0.95
N GLU A 535 59.58 4.71 -0.06
CA GLU A 535 59.65 4.73 1.43
C GLU A 535 59.61 6.03 2.28
N LEU A 536 58.94 5.87 3.44
CA LEU A 536 59.29 6.33 4.82
C LEU A 536 58.51 7.49 5.50
N VAL A 537 57.63 7.09 6.45
CA VAL A 537 57.69 7.38 7.92
C VAL A 537 57.03 8.61 8.60
N LYS A 538 56.16 8.27 9.60
CA LYS A 538 55.88 8.86 10.96
C LYS A 538 55.32 10.29 11.08
N SER A 539 54.63 10.75 12.14
CA SER A 539 53.93 10.20 13.34
C SER A 539 53.49 11.37 14.27
N VAL A 540 52.55 11.13 15.21
CA VAL A 540 52.42 11.75 16.58
C VAL A 540 51.87 13.19 16.65
N SER A 541 50.68 13.48 17.22
CA SER A 541 50.18 13.52 18.63
C SER A 541 50.28 14.92 19.26
N ASP A 542 49.16 15.47 19.75
CA ASP A 542 48.91 15.79 21.18
C ASP A 542 47.71 16.75 21.42
N LYS A 543 47.01 16.50 22.54
CA LYS A 543 45.92 17.25 23.21
C LYS A 543 46.51 18.45 24.01
N PRO A 544 45.80 19.25 24.89
CA PRO A 544 44.46 19.09 25.51
C PRO A 544 43.60 20.37 25.85
N PHE A 545 42.37 20.12 26.39
CA PHE A 545 41.53 20.86 27.40
C PHE A 545 41.26 22.39 27.20
N ASP A 546 40.09 23.02 27.44
CA ASP A 546 39.17 22.91 28.59
C ASP A 546 37.85 23.73 28.38
N LEU A 547 36.77 23.25 29.02
CA LEU A 547 35.72 23.96 29.79
C LEU A 547 34.78 25.09 29.23
N LEU A 548 33.48 24.82 29.48
CA LEU A 548 32.38 25.73 29.90
C LEU A 548 31.43 26.37 28.85
N ARG A 549 30.19 25.84 28.86
CA ARG A 549 28.92 26.48 28.48
C ARG A 549 28.57 27.59 29.51
N PRO A 550 27.72 28.60 29.19
CA PRO A 550 26.27 28.34 29.21
C PRO A 550 25.34 29.22 28.33
N SER A 551 24.17 28.63 28.02
CA SER A 551 22.79 29.18 28.09
C SER A 551 22.30 30.36 27.22
N ALA A 552 21.13 30.08 26.60
CA ALA A 552 19.90 30.91 26.58
C ALA A 552 19.88 32.19 25.70
N ARG A 553 18.80 32.67 25.06
CA ARG A 553 17.37 32.31 24.79
C ARG A 553 16.76 33.58 24.13
N HIS A 554 15.62 33.46 23.42
CA HIS A 554 14.65 34.52 23.01
C HIS A 554 14.88 35.26 21.66
N HIS A 555 13.97 35.08 20.68
CA HIS A 555 12.76 35.89 20.33
C HIS A 555 13.11 37.28 19.78
N SER A 556 12.66 37.71 18.58
CA SER A 556 11.29 38.15 18.27
C SER A 556 11.31 38.81 16.86
N LEU A 557 10.37 38.49 15.96
CA LEU A 557 9.23 39.30 15.49
C LEU A 557 9.48 40.45 14.47
N PHE A 558 8.57 40.46 13.47
CA PHE A 558 7.91 41.59 12.78
C PHE A 558 8.24 41.94 11.28
N LYS A 559 7.23 41.63 10.45
CA LYS A 559 6.60 42.36 9.30
C LYS A 559 7.47 43.15 8.30
N GLY A 560 7.35 42.76 7.02
CA GLY A 560 6.37 43.38 6.10
C GLY A 560 6.86 44.35 4.99
N THR A 561 6.55 43.97 3.75
CA THR A 561 6.07 44.79 2.59
C THR A 561 7.05 45.35 1.53
N GLN A 562 6.90 44.82 0.30
CA GLN A 562 6.95 45.38 -1.07
C GLN A 562 7.99 46.46 -1.50
N ALA A 563 8.79 46.17 -2.54
CA ALA A 563 8.63 46.62 -3.95
C ALA A 563 9.96 46.81 -4.75
N ARG A 564 10.03 46.12 -5.92
CA ARG A 564 10.67 46.45 -7.22
C ARG A 564 11.95 47.32 -7.31
N ASN A 565 13.06 46.77 -7.82
CA ASN A 565 13.58 46.91 -9.22
C ASN A 565 15.10 46.63 -9.37
N THR A 566 15.43 45.77 -10.34
CA THR A 566 16.59 45.77 -11.29
C THR A 566 18.04 45.97 -10.79
N ALA A 567 18.90 44.95 -10.96
CA ALA A 567 20.17 44.94 -11.72
C ALA A 567 21.11 43.78 -11.26
N ASP A 568 21.84 43.23 -12.23
CA ASP A 568 22.63 41.97 -12.25
C ASP A 568 24.03 42.09 -11.54
N PRO A 569 24.92 41.07 -11.51
CA PRO A 569 25.41 40.46 -10.29
C PRO A 569 26.94 40.63 -10.08
N GLU A 570 27.37 40.93 -8.85
CA GLU A 570 28.81 40.89 -8.50
C GLU A 570 29.15 39.83 -7.46
N LYS A 571 30.21 39.09 -7.78
CA LYS A 571 30.83 37.99 -7.06
C LYS A 571 31.24 38.37 -5.63
N GLY A 572 30.65 37.71 -4.64
CA GLY A 572 31.09 37.75 -3.24
C GLY A 572 31.38 36.34 -2.71
N LYS A 573 32.66 36.05 -2.47
CA LYS A 573 33.15 34.89 -1.73
C LYS A 573 32.60 34.94 -0.29
N TYR A 574 31.81 33.94 0.11
CA TYR A 574 31.50 33.70 1.51
C TYR A 574 32.33 32.51 2.02
N THR A 575 33.26 32.81 2.91
CA THR A 575 33.97 31.86 3.76
C THR A 575 32.99 31.26 4.76
N LEU A 576 32.77 29.95 4.64
CA LEU A 576 31.94 29.14 5.53
C LEU A 576 32.56 29.13 6.93
N ILE A 577 31.81 29.61 7.92
CA ILE A 577 32.14 29.46 9.34
C ILE A 577 32.12 27.97 9.64
N ARG A 578 33.28 27.46 10.07
CA ARG A 578 33.55 26.07 10.36
C ARG A 578 32.96 25.73 11.73
N ASP A 579 31.73 25.22 11.76
CA ASP A 579 31.18 24.57 12.94
C ASP A 579 31.79 23.17 13.08
N ALA A 580 32.40 22.95 14.24
CA ALA A 580 33.06 21.73 14.64
C ALA A 580 32.03 20.66 15.03
N GLU A 581 31.54 19.92 14.05
CA GLU A 581 31.17 18.52 14.22
C GLU A 581 31.71 17.75 13.01
N ASP A 582 32.96 17.28 13.10
CA ASP A 582 33.51 16.29 12.18
C ASP A 582 32.76 14.96 12.35
N PHE A 583 31.52 14.91 11.86
CA PHE A 583 30.84 13.66 11.56
C PHE A 583 31.44 13.11 10.27
N GLN A 584 32.32 12.12 10.40
CA GLN A 584 32.69 11.25 9.29
C GLN A 584 31.38 10.60 8.76
N PRO A 585 30.94 10.87 7.52
CA PRO A 585 29.65 10.39 7.00
C PRO A 585 29.54 8.87 6.81
N GLY A 586 30.51 8.08 7.30
CA GLY A 586 30.57 6.62 7.11
C GLY A 586 30.44 5.78 8.39
N THR A 587 30.14 6.36 9.55
CA THR A 587 29.94 5.59 10.81
C THR A 587 28.53 5.06 10.99
N LEU A 588 27.51 5.67 10.36
CA LEU A 588 26.13 5.16 10.42
C LEU A 588 25.92 3.91 9.55
N ASP A 589 26.75 3.74 8.50
CA ASP A 589 26.66 2.63 7.55
C ASP A 589 27.39 1.36 8.02
N LYS A 590 28.15 1.43 9.13
CA LYS A 590 28.77 0.23 9.72
C LYS A 590 27.76 -0.53 10.58
N PRO A 591 27.56 -1.83 10.34
CA PRO A 591 26.67 -2.65 11.16
C PRO A 591 27.18 -2.70 12.60
N LEU A 592 26.26 -2.56 13.56
CA LEU A 592 26.57 -2.70 14.98
C LEU A 592 27.01 -4.15 15.29
N PRO A 593 27.86 -4.37 16.32
CA PRO A 593 28.17 -5.72 16.79
C PRO A 593 26.90 -6.48 17.21
N CYS A 594 27.01 -7.81 17.39
CA CYS A 594 25.89 -8.67 17.76
C CYS A 594 24.75 -8.61 16.75
N PHE A 595 25.02 -9.01 15.50
CA PHE A 595 23.98 -9.17 14.47
C PHE A 595 23.26 -7.85 14.10
N GLY A 596 23.94 -6.71 14.21
CA GLY A 596 23.36 -5.40 13.90
C GLY A 596 22.45 -4.82 14.99
N CYS A 597 22.22 -5.56 16.08
CA CYS A 597 21.37 -5.14 17.19
C CYS A 597 22.08 -4.17 18.16
N GLY A 598 23.41 -4.23 18.20
CA GLY A 598 24.22 -3.53 19.18
C GLY A 598 24.33 -4.30 20.50
N ILE A 599 25.45 -4.09 21.18
CA ILE A 599 25.80 -4.78 22.44
C ILE A 599 24.74 -4.48 23.51
N GLY A 600 24.21 -3.26 23.55
CA GLY A 600 23.19 -2.84 24.52
C GLY A 600 21.87 -3.59 24.38
N TRP A 601 21.29 -3.62 23.17
CA TRP A 601 20.00 -4.27 22.95
C TRP A 601 20.10 -5.79 22.96
N PHE A 602 21.20 -6.34 22.46
CA PHE A 602 21.49 -7.76 22.57
C PHE A 602 21.57 -8.20 24.04
N SER A 603 22.30 -7.46 24.87
CA SER A 603 22.42 -7.74 26.30
C SER A 603 21.09 -7.59 27.04
N PHE A 604 20.27 -6.62 26.64
CA PHE A 604 18.93 -6.43 27.18
C PHE A 604 18.04 -7.66 26.93
N LEU A 605 18.00 -8.16 25.69
CA LEU A 605 17.17 -9.30 25.31
C LEU A 605 17.66 -10.63 25.91
N VAL A 606 18.97 -10.90 25.84
CA VAL A 606 19.53 -12.15 26.38
C VAL A 606 19.48 -12.16 27.91
N GLY A 607 19.54 -10.99 28.56
CA GLY A 607 19.49 -10.90 30.01
C GLY A 607 18.18 -11.42 30.63
N PHE A 608 17.07 -11.50 29.88
CA PHE A 608 15.86 -12.18 30.36
C PHE A 608 16.05 -13.67 30.58
N ALA A 609 16.95 -14.31 29.83
CA ALA A 609 17.35 -15.70 30.05
C ALA A 609 18.55 -15.83 31.00
N PHE A 610 19.50 -14.88 30.94
CA PHE A 610 20.72 -14.88 31.74
C PHE A 610 20.97 -13.49 32.39
N PRO A 611 20.38 -13.20 33.56
CA PRO A 611 20.38 -11.85 34.16
C PRO A 611 21.76 -11.23 34.41
N LEU A 612 22.81 -12.05 34.55
CA LEU A 612 24.20 -11.58 34.71
C LEU A 612 24.68 -10.74 33.52
N ILE A 613 24.12 -10.96 32.33
CA ILE A 613 24.48 -10.20 31.12
C ILE A 613 24.02 -8.74 31.20
N TRP A 614 22.95 -8.42 31.93
CA TRP A 614 22.56 -7.03 32.17
C TRP A 614 23.64 -6.25 32.92
N TYR A 615 24.35 -6.89 33.86
CA TYR A 615 25.44 -6.25 34.60
C TYR A 615 26.66 -5.97 33.72
N TYR A 616 26.96 -6.84 32.76
CA TYR A 616 28.02 -6.59 31.76
C TYR A 616 27.73 -5.34 30.92
N ALA A 617 26.50 -5.21 30.41
CA ALA A 617 26.08 -4.01 29.68
C ALA A 617 26.04 -2.75 30.58
N THR A 618 25.73 -2.91 31.86
CA THR A 618 25.77 -1.81 32.85
C THR A 618 27.19 -1.27 33.02
N ILE A 619 28.20 -2.14 33.10
CA ILE A 619 29.61 -1.75 33.18
C ILE A 619 30.02 -0.96 31.93
N LEU A 620 29.57 -1.39 30.74
CA LEU A 620 29.82 -0.66 29.48
C LEU A 620 29.12 0.71 29.45
N TYR A 621 27.92 0.81 30.03
CA TYR A 621 27.21 2.08 30.17
C TYR A 621 28.00 3.07 31.02
N PHE A 622 28.45 2.67 32.22
CA PHE A 622 29.24 3.54 33.11
C PHE A 622 30.67 3.76 32.62
N GLY A 623 31.22 2.84 31.82
CA GLY A 623 32.49 2.98 31.10
C GLY A 623 32.44 3.96 29.92
N ASN A 624 31.32 4.66 29.72
CA ASN A 624 31.10 5.61 28.62
C ASN A 624 31.29 4.99 27.22
N TYR A 625 31.03 3.69 27.06
CA TYR A 625 31.17 3.00 25.77
C TYR A 625 30.29 3.62 24.68
N TYR A 626 29.12 4.15 25.06
CA TYR A 626 28.20 4.88 24.19
C TYR A 626 28.78 6.18 23.58
N ARG A 627 29.93 6.68 24.07
CA ARG A 627 30.63 7.81 23.41
C ARG A 627 31.36 7.38 22.14
N LYS A 628 31.66 6.09 21.98
CA LYS A 628 32.24 5.53 20.75
C LYS A 628 31.17 5.28 19.68
N ASP A 629 29.96 4.89 20.10
CA ASP A 629 28.79 4.78 19.23
C ASP A 629 27.52 5.24 19.97
N PRO A 630 26.94 6.40 19.62
CA PRO A 630 25.74 6.93 20.27
C PRO A 630 24.52 6.00 20.19
N ARG A 631 24.47 5.10 19.19
CA ARG A 631 23.35 4.17 18.97
C ARG A 631 23.22 3.13 20.09
N GLU A 632 24.33 2.80 20.77
CA GLU A 632 24.37 1.83 21.88
C GLU A 632 23.75 2.39 23.18
N ARG A 633 23.59 3.72 23.27
CA ARG A 633 23.22 4.40 24.52
C ARG A 633 21.90 3.91 25.10
N ALA A 634 20.88 3.73 24.25
CA ALA A 634 19.54 3.33 24.68
C ALA A 634 19.51 1.89 25.21
N GLY A 635 20.13 0.95 24.49
CA GLY A 635 20.18 -0.46 24.90
C GLY A 635 21.03 -0.70 26.15
N LEU A 636 22.15 0.02 26.29
CA LEU A 636 22.98 -0.03 27.49
C LEU A 636 22.26 0.56 28.71
N ALA A 637 21.53 1.67 28.55
CA ALA A 637 20.72 2.26 29.61
C ALA A 637 19.57 1.33 30.04
N ALA A 638 18.87 0.70 29.09
CA ALA A 638 17.81 -0.27 29.38
C ALA A 638 18.34 -1.47 30.18
N SER A 639 19.51 -2.00 29.79
CA SER A 639 20.16 -3.09 30.53
C SER A 639 20.55 -2.68 31.95
N ALA A 640 21.00 -1.43 32.16
CA ALA A 640 21.30 -0.91 33.50
C ALA A 640 20.07 -0.84 34.42
N VAL A 641 18.91 -0.46 33.87
CA VAL A 641 17.64 -0.47 34.62
C VAL A 641 17.26 -1.89 35.02
N CYS A 642 17.37 -2.86 34.12
CA CYS A 642 17.10 -4.26 34.43
C CYS A 642 18.07 -4.86 35.47
N ALA A 643 19.36 -4.51 35.41
CA ALA A 643 20.35 -4.93 36.41
C ALA A 643 20.02 -4.36 37.81
N MET A 644 19.58 -3.10 37.89
CA MET A 644 19.13 -2.51 39.16
C MET A 644 17.90 -3.24 39.70
N ALA A 645 16.88 -3.46 38.87
CA ALA A 645 15.67 -4.19 39.27
C ALA A 645 16.00 -5.62 39.75
N CYS A 646 16.88 -6.33 39.03
CA CYS A 646 17.34 -7.66 39.41
C CYS A 646 18.05 -7.64 40.77
N THR A 647 18.89 -6.63 41.05
CA THR A 647 19.58 -6.48 42.34
C THR A 647 18.59 -6.24 43.47
N VAL A 648 17.58 -5.39 43.27
CA VAL A 648 16.53 -5.12 44.26
C VAL A 648 15.74 -6.38 44.57
N ILE A 649 15.36 -7.16 43.55
CA ILE A 649 14.65 -8.43 43.73
C ILE A 649 15.51 -9.42 44.52
N LEU A 650 16.80 -9.57 44.18
CA LEU A 650 17.71 -10.45 44.91
C LEU A 650 17.90 -10.02 46.37
N LEU A 651 17.94 -8.72 46.65
CA LEU A 651 18.00 -8.20 48.02
C LEU A 651 16.72 -8.48 48.81
N ILE A 652 15.55 -8.33 48.18
CA ILE A 652 14.26 -8.67 48.80
C ILE A 652 14.21 -10.17 49.10
N VAL A 653 14.60 -11.02 48.14
CA VAL A 653 14.65 -12.47 48.33
C VAL A 653 15.63 -12.85 49.44
N ALA A 654 16.82 -12.25 49.48
CA ALA A 654 17.80 -12.50 50.54
C ALA A 654 17.27 -12.05 51.91
N MET A 655 16.61 -10.89 52.00
CA MET A 655 15.96 -10.43 53.23
C MET A 655 14.86 -11.39 53.69
N VAL A 656 14.02 -11.89 52.78
CA VAL A 656 12.97 -12.88 53.08
C VAL A 656 13.53 -14.25 53.47
N LEU A 657 14.75 -14.58 53.04
CA LEU A 657 15.42 -15.83 53.43
C LEU A 657 16.24 -15.70 54.72
N LEU A 658 16.60 -14.47 55.13
CA LEU A 658 17.39 -14.17 56.33
C LEU A 658 16.53 -13.77 57.53
N PHE A 659 15.29 -13.34 57.31
CA PHE A 659 14.26 -13.06 58.31
C PHE A 659 13.12 -14.06 58.16
#